data_AF-A0A1E5L9B0-F1
#
_entry.id   AF-A0A1E5L9B0-F1
#
_cell.length_a   1.000
_cell.length_b   1.000
_cell.length_c   1.000
_cell.angle_alpha   90.00
_cell.angle_beta   90.00
_cell.angle_gamma   90.00
#
_symmetry.space_group_name_H-M   'P 1'
#
loop_
_entity.id
_entity.type
_entity.pdbx_description
1 polymer ?
#
loop_
_entity_poly.entity_id
_entity_poly.type
_entity_poly.pdbx_seq_one_letter_code
_entity_poly.pdbx_strand_id
1 'polypeptide(L)'
;MFLQENLKLLKAFNSDLYEFAKKDNEYIGSDAANIITSKIGIPSLQIHRENKNMLIHSKYDPLKEAESLIERSSEEIKQYTHVLFYGMGLGYHIEYFAKAYPDKRISIYEPNQSVFNAFLNSNSLNKFPLKNIEFFYIESAESDSNAFLQNLAYQMYEPVMLFVLPSYQQVFPDNIQNFTKCFIEIIRNQKLQYKVQLAFGKRWVINSLFNLRETFNSKNIFNDTDKYFRNKPVVVVSAGPSLEEEYENLRYIKENHLAFIFSVGSAYKALLAQKIIPDAILTYDPQKHNYEVFSMLYHQNITQVPLIYGTSVGFETLEMYKGPKMHFFTSADTVSNYYLKDINSKSTKVINDAPTIAAITMQIVAELGANPVILVGQNLGFKDNKFYAGEVEYHSRTSSIVAEDLEDLIEVEDVNGDKIATNRGFNTMRKDLETYIASYPNLKVINTTRGGVKIAGTIYQELTEVIHKELLNSNLSIEINEWHHTPELPSYDNVCIKDKVESMEYSIHNFRIQYRKINKLIHKMRKTNILQNDKDIRTNIAAVNNEVKSLLDTDFFKVYLSLPLKYHTENLVKRILGLQFIDDLQVKSPKILGYITSYLDYVKQTSEELIPYIQVASKQVTDKHNENNLYLSDSGVFSYEGKWNSHNYLNVKSDNLRLIEYYTNEIGSKLKFNFQGKSLRLLGSLRSDRTSKIKLILDGNTYDLSEQNAIDKEDTPKLMSEFFKVDNLDKGRTHSVEIETLDDNIFTFYGADTDGRLFHLDEVTDIKDLDLGKRIRCHYRANYNQVGEFGVLGEKVKDFIHPEATAYPDGDFYFIMVDIDESGNKKMIADRNVQHSISWETLNKKNMVFGDKSENPSYRLLTGGQAPMDQNGNAYEGITDNKWAWPTTNEWDSYIYSDIFNESIWNCQSIGSWCQEQSLFSFGIRDIDNYKVVRGPVISDKHKKVITFSVFTIVGVNHLRGYRPVSIINLEK
;
A
#
# COMPACT_ATOMS: atom_id res chain seq x y z
N MET A 1 -1.13 61.25 -9.49
CA MET A 1 -0.96 60.83 -10.91
C MET A 1 -0.69 59.33 -11.06
N PHE A 2 -0.36 58.58 -9.97
CA PHE A 2 -0.09 57.14 -10.03
C PHE A 2 -1.32 56.24 -10.21
N LEU A 3 -2.49 56.58 -9.66
CA LEU A 3 -3.68 55.71 -9.69
C LEU A 3 -4.08 55.26 -11.11
N GLN A 4 -4.19 56.18 -12.07
CA GLN A 4 -4.58 55.86 -13.45
C GLN A 4 -3.57 54.97 -14.18
N GLU A 5 -2.28 55.14 -13.88
CA GLU A 5 -1.19 54.31 -14.40
C GLU A 5 -1.24 52.91 -13.79
N ASN A 6 -1.39 52.83 -12.46
CA ASN A 6 -1.49 51.59 -11.71
C ASN A 6 -2.70 50.76 -12.14
N LEU A 7 -3.87 51.38 -12.35
CA LEU A 7 -5.06 50.69 -12.84
C LEU A 7 -4.84 50.05 -14.22
N LYS A 8 -4.08 50.69 -15.11
CA LYS A 8 -3.72 50.08 -16.42
C LYS A 8 -2.82 48.86 -16.24
N LEU A 9 -1.84 48.94 -15.33
CA LEU A 9 -0.93 47.82 -15.03
C LEU A 9 -1.66 46.65 -14.37
N LEU A 10 -2.55 46.93 -13.41
CA LEU A 10 -3.41 45.92 -12.78
C LEU A 10 -4.28 45.20 -13.81
N LYS A 11 -4.88 45.92 -14.77
CA LYS A 11 -5.70 45.29 -15.81
C LYS A 11 -4.94 44.25 -16.63
N ALA A 12 -3.65 44.46 -16.88
CA ALA A 12 -2.79 43.52 -17.58
C ALA A 12 -2.27 42.38 -16.69
N PHE A 13 -2.09 42.65 -15.40
CA PHE A 13 -1.54 41.71 -14.42
C PHE A 13 -2.59 40.77 -13.83
N ASN A 14 -3.74 41.30 -13.38
CA ASN A 14 -4.80 40.56 -12.70
C ASN A 14 -6.14 41.32 -12.85
N SER A 15 -7.08 40.73 -13.60
CA SER A 15 -8.40 41.32 -13.89
C SER A 15 -9.25 41.54 -12.65
N ASP A 16 -9.17 40.65 -11.67
CA ASP A 16 -10.00 40.69 -10.47
C ASP A 16 -9.53 41.81 -9.54
N LEU A 17 -8.21 41.97 -9.36
CA LEU A 17 -7.63 43.11 -8.64
C LEU A 17 -7.91 44.44 -9.33
N TYR A 18 -7.94 44.47 -10.67
CA TYR A 18 -8.32 45.67 -11.41
C TYR A 18 -9.78 46.05 -11.15
N GLU A 19 -10.71 45.10 -11.24
CA GLU A 19 -12.13 45.38 -10.96
C GLU A 19 -12.35 45.76 -9.48
N PHE A 20 -11.61 45.13 -8.56
CA PHE A 20 -11.62 45.51 -7.14
C PHE A 20 -11.12 46.95 -6.93
N ALA A 21 -9.97 47.31 -7.51
CA ALA A 21 -9.39 48.65 -7.40
C ALA A 21 -10.23 49.75 -8.11
N LYS A 22 -11.04 49.36 -9.11
CA LYS A 22 -11.88 50.29 -9.88
C LYS A 22 -13.18 50.65 -9.17
N LYS A 23 -13.69 49.79 -8.28
CA LYS A 23 -14.93 50.00 -7.52
C LYS A 23 -14.85 51.12 -6.45
N ASP A 24 -13.92 52.06 -6.58
CA ASP A 24 -13.47 52.98 -5.54
C ASP A 24 -14.60 53.70 -4.75
N ASN A 25 -14.41 53.77 -3.42
CA ASN A 25 -14.97 54.73 -2.44
C ASN A 25 -16.30 54.49 -1.69
N GLU A 26 -16.79 53.25 -1.54
CA GLU A 26 -17.68 52.90 -0.42
C GLU A 26 -17.03 51.84 0.47
N TYR A 27 -15.85 52.13 1.03
CA TYR A 27 -15.37 51.31 2.14
C TYR A 27 -16.22 51.63 3.39
N ILE A 28 -17.03 50.66 3.82
CA ILE A 28 -17.85 50.70 5.05
C ILE A 28 -17.07 50.07 6.21
N GLY A 29 -15.76 50.33 6.30
CA GLY A 29 -14.94 49.90 7.44
C GLY A 29 -14.47 51.09 8.27
N SER A 30 -14.25 50.86 9.56
CA SER A 30 -13.88 51.90 10.55
C SER A 30 -12.47 52.46 10.38
N ASP A 31 -11.63 51.83 9.56
CA ASP A 31 -10.19 52.06 9.54
C ASP A 31 -9.81 53.01 8.39
N ALA A 32 -9.13 54.12 8.70
CA ALA A 32 -8.70 55.10 7.71
C ALA A 32 -7.16 55.08 7.56
N ALA A 33 -6.68 54.73 6.36
CA ALA A 33 -5.27 54.73 6.02
C ALA A 33 -4.85 56.09 5.42
N ASN A 34 -3.88 56.76 6.05
CA ASN A 34 -3.41 58.09 5.68
C ASN A 34 -1.92 58.06 5.32
N ILE A 35 -1.58 58.68 4.19
CA ILE A 35 -0.20 58.90 3.78
C ILE A 35 0.36 60.09 4.57
N ILE A 36 1.50 59.89 5.20
CA ILE A 36 2.27 60.94 5.88
C ILE A 36 3.66 61.06 5.24
N THR A 37 4.31 62.22 5.40
CA THR A 37 5.68 62.41 4.91
C THR A 37 6.68 61.99 5.99
N SER A 38 7.60 61.08 5.65
CA SER A 38 8.71 60.71 6.54
C SER A 38 9.75 61.84 6.64
N LYS A 39 10.66 61.77 7.63
CA LYS A 39 11.73 62.77 7.78
C LYS A 39 12.66 62.88 6.58
N ILE A 40 12.79 61.82 5.77
CA ILE A 40 13.59 61.82 4.54
C ILE A 40 12.79 62.22 3.30
N GLY A 41 11.53 62.66 3.46
CA GLY A 41 10.68 63.15 2.37
C GLY A 41 9.96 62.06 1.56
N ILE A 42 10.14 60.78 1.91
CA ILE A 42 9.47 59.65 1.26
C ILE A 42 8.11 59.37 1.96
N PRO A 43 7.06 58.95 1.23
CA PRO A 43 5.80 58.55 1.85
C PRO A 43 5.99 57.49 2.96
N SER A 44 5.21 57.63 4.02
CA SER A 44 5.04 56.66 5.08
C SER A 44 3.54 56.51 5.32
N LEU A 45 3.13 55.47 6.05
CA LEU A 45 1.73 55.09 6.18
C LEU A 45 1.33 55.02 7.65
N GLN A 46 0.19 55.62 7.95
CA GLN A 46 -0.45 55.59 9.25
C GLN A 46 -1.89 55.11 9.08
N ILE A 47 -2.37 54.29 10.01
CA ILE A 47 -3.76 53.83 10.05
C ILE A 47 -4.44 54.34 11.32
N HIS A 48 -5.68 54.79 11.18
CA HIS A 48 -6.54 55.16 12.30
C HIS A 48 -7.47 54.00 12.62
N ARG A 49 -7.31 53.40 13.79
CA ARG A 49 -8.11 52.26 14.28
C ARG A 49 -8.31 52.39 15.79
N GLU A 50 -9.51 52.10 16.29
CA GLU A 50 -9.86 52.17 17.73
C GLU A 50 -9.46 53.51 18.40
N ASN A 51 -9.71 54.63 17.71
CA ASN A 51 -9.32 56.00 18.12
C ASN A 51 -7.81 56.22 18.31
N LYS A 52 -6.95 55.35 17.78
CA LYS A 52 -5.49 55.47 17.83
C LYS A 52 -4.91 55.56 16.43
N ASN A 53 -3.87 56.38 16.31
CA ASN A 53 -3.06 56.48 15.11
C ASN A 53 -1.84 55.57 15.24
N MET A 54 -1.76 54.53 14.41
CA MET A 54 -0.68 53.55 14.43
C MET A 54 0.13 53.63 13.14
N LEU A 55 1.46 53.55 13.26
CA LEU A 55 2.36 53.62 12.11
C LEU A 55 2.52 52.24 11.48
N ILE A 56 2.32 52.16 10.16
CA ILE A 56 2.60 50.96 9.38
C ILE A 56 4.06 50.95 8.89
N HIS A 57 4.61 52.14 8.57
CA HIS A 57 6.03 52.31 8.25
C HIS A 57 6.67 53.37 9.14
N SER A 58 7.99 53.34 9.22
CA SER A 58 8.82 54.30 9.92
C SER A 58 8.49 55.73 9.51
N LYS A 59 8.27 56.60 10.50
CA LYS A 59 8.16 58.05 10.27
C LYS A 59 9.51 58.71 9.95
N TYR A 60 10.61 58.00 10.13
CA TYR A 60 11.97 58.52 9.91
C TYR A 60 12.48 58.14 8.53
N ASP A 61 12.57 56.83 8.26
CA ASP A 61 13.14 56.26 7.04
C ASP A 61 12.49 54.88 6.75
N PRO A 62 11.43 54.83 5.92
CA PRO A 62 10.77 53.59 5.52
C PRO A 62 11.65 52.63 4.71
N LEU A 63 12.63 53.15 3.94
CA LEU A 63 13.49 52.31 3.10
C LEU A 63 14.51 51.56 3.95
N LYS A 64 15.11 52.23 4.93
CA LYS A 64 16.04 51.60 5.87
C LYS A 64 15.37 50.58 6.78
N GLU A 65 14.11 50.83 7.15
CA GLU A 65 13.27 49.85 7.85
C GLU A 65 13.10 48.58 7.00
N ALA A 66 12.68 48.73 5.74
CA ALA A 66 12.51 47.62 4.81
C ALA A 66 13.80 46.78 4.64
N GLU A 67 14.95 47.42 4.42
CA GLU A 67 16.26 46.77 4.36
C GLU A 67 16.56 45.98 5.63
N SER A 68 16.43 46.63 6.80
CA SER A 68 16.75 46.02 8.10
C SER A 68 15.88 44.80 8.40
N LEU A 69 14.60 44.83 7.99
CA LEU A 69 13.66 43.74 8.19
C LEU A 69 14.00 42.52 7.32
N ILE A 70 14.31 42.71 6.05
CA ILE A 70 14.65 41.60 5.13
C ILE A 70 16.02 41.00 5.49
N GLU A 71 17.02 41.82 5.79
CA GLU A 71 18.37 41.35 6.14
C GLU A 71 18.39 40.53 7.43
N ARG A 72 17.57 40.90 8.42
CA ARG A 72 17.43 40.14 9.68
C ARG A 72 16.91 38.71 9.44
N SER A 73 16.14 38.50 8.39
CA SER A 73 15.57 37.20 8.02
C SER A 73 16.35 36.49 6.90
N SER A 74 17.52 36.98 6.51
CA SER A 74 18.28 36.47 5.35
C SER A 74 18.60 34.98 5.40
N GLU A 75 19.06 34.46 6.54
CA GLU A 75 19.38 33.03 6.70
C GLU A 75 18.14 32.12 6.64
N GLU A 76 16.99 32.61 7.10
CA GLU A 76 15.72 31.90 6.97
C GLU A 76 15.25 31.94 5.52
N ILE A 77 15.21 33.12 4.90
CA ILE A 77 14.80 33.34 3.50
C ILE A 77 15.57 32.44 2.53
N LYS A 78 16.88 32.22 2.76
CA LYS A 78 17.70 31.33 1.92
C LYS A 78 17.16 29.89 1.85
N GLN A 79 16.46 29.42 2.88
CA GLN A 79 15.92 28.06 2.96
C GLN A 79 14.63 27.87 2.16
N TYR A 80 14.00 28.97 1.71
CA TYR A 80 12.71 28.96 1.01
C TYR A 80 12.85 29.50 -0.41
N THR A 81 12.12 28.93 -1.35
CA THR A 81 12.04 29.41 -2.74
C THR A 81 10.89 30.40 -2.95
N HIS A 82 9.98 30.49 -1.98
CA HIS A 82 8.75 31.25 -2.04
C HIS A 82 8.43 31.86 -0.67
N VAL A 83 8.13 33.16 -0.66
CA VAL A 83 7.77 33.93 0.53
C VAL A 83 6.38 34.53 0.35
N LEU A 84 5.52 34.32 1.34
CA LEU A 84 4.21 34.96 1.47
C LEU A 84 4.33 36.14 2.42
N PHE A 85 4.10 37.35 1.92
CA PHE A 85 4.02 38.56 2.71
C PHE A 85 2.59 38.76 3.22
N TYR A 86 2.45 38.84 4.54
CA TYR A 86 1.23 39.28 5.20
C TYR A 86 1.35 40.77 5.56
N GLY A 87 0.56 41.59 4.89
CA GLY A 87 0.60 43.05 4.93
C GLY A 87 1.61 43.62 3.93
N MET A 88 1.13 44.31 2.89
CA MET A 88 1.99 44.96 1.90
C MET A 88 2.40 46.37 2.32
N GLY A 89 1.54 47.07 3.08
CA GLY A 89 1.76 48.47 3.39
C GLY A 89 1.95 49.31 2.12
N LEU A 90 3.12 49.95 1.98
CA LEU A 90 3.50 50.74 0.79
C LEU A 90 4.50 49.99 -0.11
N GLY A 91 4.74 48.70 0.14
CA GLY A 91 5.53 47.83 -0.73
C GLY A 91 7.06 47.86 -0.51
N TYR A 92 7.61 48.71 0.36
CA TYR A 92 9.07 48.90 0.49
C TYR A 92 9.87 47.62 0.76
N HIS A 93 9.40 46.78 1.69
CA HIS A 93 10.06 45.53 2.06
C HIS A 93 9.96 44.48 0.94
N ILE A 94 8.85 44.45 0.19
CA ILE A 94 8.66 43.56 -0.96
C ILE A 94 9.58 43.98 -2.12
N GLU A 95 9.69 45.28 -2.39
CA GLU A 95 10.61 45.81 -3.41
C GLU A 95 12.07 45.52 -3.09
N TYR A 96 12.48 45.68 -1.82
CA TYR A 96 13.84 45.35 -1.38
C TYR A 96 14.10 43.85 -1.51
N PHE A 97 13.17 43.01 -1.02
CA PHE A 97 13.24 41.55 -1.13
C PHE A 97 13.44 41.08 -2.58
N ALA A 98 12.64 41.59 -3.52
CA ALA A 98 12.73 41.18 -4.92
C ALA A 98 14.05 41.58 -5.59
N LYS A 99 14.71 42.65 -5.12
CA LYS A 99 16.04 43.05 -5.59
C LYS A 99 17.14 42.15 -5.01
N ALA A 100 17.05 41.84 -3.72
CA ALA A 100 18.02 40.99 -3.02
C ALA A 100 17.93 39.51 -3.45
N TYR A 101 16.72 39.04 -3.76
CA TYR A 101 16.42 37.65 -4.11
C TYR A 101 15.60 37.56 -5.41
N PRO A 102 16.21 37.92 -6.57
CA PRO A 102 15.49 38.02 -7.83
C PRO A 102 14.95 36.68 -8.35
N ASP A 103 15.45 35.56 -7.83
CA ASP A 103 15.07 34.19 -8.16
C ASP A 103 13.93 33.62 -7.28
N LYS A 104 13.50 34.34 -6.24
CA LYS A 104 12.43 33.90 -5.33
C LYS A 104 11.04 34.37 -5.78
N ARG A 105 10.04 33.54 -5.47
CA ARG A 105 8.62 33.82 -5.72
C ARG A 105 8.00 34.59 -4.55
N ILE A 106 7.04 35.44 -4.86
CA ILE A 106 6.38 36.33 -3.90
C ILE A 106 4.87 36.07 -3.94
N SER A 107 4.26 35.88 -2.78
CA SER A 107 2.81 36.02 -2.62
C SER A 107 2.51 37.13 -1.64
N ILE A 108 1.39 37.81 -1.84
CA ILE A 108 1.00 38.97 -1.04
C ILE A 108 -0.45 38.76 -0.57
N TYR A 109 -0.65 38.93 0.73
CA TYR A 109 -1.95 39.03 1.36
C TYR A 109 -2.05 40.35 2.10
N GLU A 110 -2.92 41.26 1.65
CA GLU A 110 -3.18 42.53 2.32
C GLU A 110 -4.56 42.48 3.01
N PRO A 111 -4.61 42.45 4.36
CA PRO A 111 -5.87 42.34 5.10
C PRO A 111 -6.71 43.64 5.11
N ASN A 112 -6.16 44.78 4.68
CA ASN A 112 -6.85 46.06 4.75
C ASN A 112 -6.94 46.78 3.40
N GLN A 113 -8.17 46.92 2.89
CA GLN A 113 -8.46 47.59 1.63
C GLN A 113 -7.99 49.06 1.61
N SER A 114 -8.15 49.81 2.71
CA SER A 114 -7.72 51.21 2.77
C SER A 114 -6.20 51.34 2.62
N VAL A 115 -5.42 50.38 3.12
CA VAL A 115 -3.97 50.34 2.91
C VAL A 115 -3.62 50.08 1.44
N PHE A 116 -4.29 49.12 0.80
CA PHE A 116 -4.10 48.87 -0.64
C PHE A 116 -4.42 50.11 -1.48
N ASN A 117 -5.52 50.80 -1.19
CA ASN A 117 -5.90 52.03 -1.86
C ASN A 117 -4.87 53.14 -1.62
N ALA A 118 -4.35 53.27 -0.41
CA ALA A 118 -3.28 54.23 -0.09
C ALA A 118 -2.03 53.96 -0.94
N PHE A 119 -1.61 52.69 -1.06
CA PHE A 119 -0.49 52.28 -1.91
C PHE A 119 -0.70 52.62 -3.39
N LEU A 120 -1.87 52.32 -3.97
CA LEU A 120 -2.17 52.62 -5.37
C LEU A 120 -2.13 54.14 -5.67
N ASN A 121 -2.40 54.97 -4.66
CA ASN A 121 -2.39 56.41 -4.79
C ASN A 121 -0.99 57.04 -4.58
N SER A 122 -0.14 56.44 -3.74
CA SER A 122 1.16 56.99 -3.38
C SER A 122 2.36 56.39 -4.11
N ASN A 123 2.26 55.17 -4.63
CA ASN A 123 3.37 54.42 -5.22
C ASN A 123 3.07 54.03 -6.68
N SER A 124 4.12 53.83 -7.48
CA SER A 124 3.98 53.37 -8.87
C SER A 124 4.20 51.86 -8.95
N LEU A 125 3.22 51.14 -9.48
CA LEU A 125 3.31 49.69 -9.75
C LEU A 125 4.39 49.33 -10.76
N ASN A 126 4.84 50.27 -11.61
CA ASN A 126 5.95 50.05 -12.53
C ASN A 126 7.27 49.72 -11.82
N LYS A 127 7.44 50.19 -10.57
CA LYS A 127 8.62 49.90 -9.74
C LYS A 127 8.41 48.68 -8.83
N PHE A 128 7.18 48.20 -8.74
CA PHE A 128 6.81 47.06 -7.93
C PHE A 128 7.18 45.76 -8.66
N PRO A 129 7.60 44.68 -7.96
CA PRO A 129 8.13 43.48 -8.59
C PRO A 129 7.00 42.57 -9.10
N LEU A 130 6.12 43.09 -9.96
CA LEU A 130 4.97 42.35 -10.53
C LEU A 130 5.39 41.04 -11.18
N LYS A 131 6.57 41.00 -11.80
CA LYS A 131 7.11 39.79 -12.42
C LYS A 131 7.44 38.67 -11.42
N ASN A 132 7.65 38.97 -10.14
CA ASN A 132 7.98 37.99 -9.10
C ASN A 132 6.74 37.54 -8.31
N ILE A 133 5.60 38.21 -8.50
CA ILE A 133 4.39 37.97 -7.71
C ILE A 133 3.55 36.87 -8.37
N GLU A 134 3.32 35.80 -7.61
CA GLU A 134 2.52 34.64 -8.01
C GLU A 134 1.06 34.78 -7.58
N PHE A 135 0.83 35.21 -6.34
CA PHE A 135 -0.51 35.50 -5.82
C PHE A 135 -0.55 36.86 -5.15
N PHE A 136 -1.58 37.64 -5.44
CA PHE A 136 -1.81 38.94 -4.82
C PHE A 136 -3.28 39.04 -4.45
N TYR A 137 -3.55 39.06 -3.15
CA TYR A 137 -4.88 39.01 -2.58
C TYR A 137 -5.13 40.17 -1.63
N ILE A 138 -6.32 40.77 -1.73
CA ILE A 138 -6.80 41.82 -0.84
C ILE A 138 -8.05 41.30 -0.12
N GLU A 139 -8.05 41.33 1.20
CA GLU A 139 -9.20 40.89 2.00
C GLU A 139 -10.38 41.87 1.85
N SER A 140 -11.55 41.33 1.53
CA SER A 140 -12.80 42.08 1.39
C SER A 140 -13.88 41.62 2.38
N ALA A 141 -13.78 40.40 2.89
CA ALA A 141 -14.56 39.82 3.96
C ALA A 141 -13.70 38.81 4.76
N GLU A 142 -14.03 38.54 6.03
CA GLU A 142 -13.22 37.66 6.89
C GLU A 142 -13.10 36.21 6.35
N SER A 143 -14.11 35.74 5.62
CA SER A 143 -14.11 34.42 4.94
C SER A 143 -13.04 34.26 3.85
N ASP A 144 -12.50 35.37 3.37
CA ASP A 144 -11.56 35.45 2.26
C ASP A 144 -10.17 34.88 2.60
N SER A 145 -9.77 35.01 3.88
CA SER A 145 -8.50 34.48 4.40
C SER A 145 -8.38 32.97 4.18
N ASN A 146 -9.44 32.22 4.50
CA ASN A 146 -9.48 30.77 4.34
C ASN A 146 -9.50 30.36 2.87
N ALA A 147 -10.28 31.05 2.03
CA ALA A 147 -10.33 30.79 0.59
C ALA A 147 -8.97 31.05 -0.08
N PHE A 148 -8.32 32.16 0.28
CA PHE A 148 -6.95 32.47 -0.17
C PHE A 148 -5.98 31.38 0.27
N LEU A 149 -5.97 31.03 1.56
CA LEU A 149 -5.04 30.05 2.10
C LEU A 149 -5.27 28.66 1.50
N GLN A 150 -6.52 28.25 1.24
CA GLN A 150 -6.84 27.00 0.55
C GLN A 150 -6.40 27.01 -0.92
N ASN A 151 -6.60 28.13 -1.62
CA ASN A 151 -6.15 28.27 -3.01
C ASN A 151 -4.61 28.27 -3.08
N LEU A 152 -3.99 29.05 -2.20
CA LEU A 152 -2.56 29.06 -1.98
C LEU A 152 -2.08 27.63 -1.71
N ALA A 153 -2.69 26.91 -0.76
CA ALA A 153 -2.38 25.52 -0.48
C ALA A 153 -2.46 24.63 -1.72
N TYR A 154 -3.59 24.66 -2.42
CA TYR A 154 -3.83 23.82 -3.58
C TYR A 154 -2.77 24.04 -4.68
N GLN A 155 -2.24 25.26 -4.78
CA GLN A 155 -1.24 25.67 -5.75
C GLN A 155 0.18 25.75 -5.17
N MET A 156 0.35 25.46 -3.88
CA MET A 156 1.60 25.52 -3.14
C MET A 156 2.18 24.15 -2.92
N TYR A 157 3.48 24.03 -3.14
CA TYR A 157 4.08 22.71 -3.26
C TYR A 157 5.55 22.62 -2.85
N GLU A 158 6.08 23.72 -2.35
CA GLU A 158 7.30 23.77 -1.56
C GLU A 158 6.95 24.52 -0.27
N PRO A 159 7.71 24.36 0.82
CA PRO A 159 7.52 25.16 2.02
C PRO A 159 7.48 26.65 1.64
N VAL A 160 6.48 27.38 2.11
CA VAL A 160 6.44 28.85 1.99
C VAL A 160 6.78 29.45 3.33
N MET A 161 7.67 30.42 3.29
CA MET A 161 7.93 31.27 4.43
C MET A 161 6.81 32.29 4.56
N LEU A 162 6.15 32.33 5.72
CA LEU A 162 5.26 33.43 6.06
C LEU A 162 6.10 34.58 6.62
N PHE A 163 6.16 35.69 5.90
CA PHE A 163 6.76 36.94 6.35
C PHE A 163 5.65 37.91 6.77
N VAL A 164 5.51 38.15 8.08
CA VAL A 164 4.54 39.11 8.61
C VAL A 164 5.23 40.45 8.80
N LEU A 165 4.68 41.52 8.22
CA LEU A 165 5.21 42.87 8.46
C LEU A 165 5.02 43.22 9.96
N PRO A 166 6.08 43.56 10.73
CA PRO A 166 5.95 43.67 12.18
C PRO A 166 4.95 44.71 12.68
N SER A 167 4.73 45.80 11.93
CA SER A 167 3.71 46.79 12.27
C SER A 167 2.30 46.20 12.23
N TYR A 168 2.04 45.22 11.36
CA TYR A 168 0.74 44.54 11.30
C TYR A 168 0.49 43.70 12.54
N GLN A 169 1.52 43.09 13.17
CA GLN A 169 1.36 42.36 14.44
C GLN A 169 0.79 43.24 15.56
N GLN A 170 1.05 44.54 15.50
CA GLN A 170 0.53 45.50 16.47
C GLN A 170 -0.87 46.00 16.06
N VAL A 171 -1.09 46.23 14.76
CA VAL A 171 -2.34 46.82 14.25
C VAL A 171 -3.47 45.81 14.10
N PHE A 172 -3.17 44.56 13.75
CA PHE A 172 -4.14 43.49 13.44
C PHE A 172 -3.82 42.17 14.20
N PRO A 173 -3.71 42.20 15.54
CA PRO A 173 -3.24 41.03 16.31
C PRO A 173 -4.12 39.78 16.12
N ASP A 174 -5.45 39.94 16.19
CA ASP A 174 -6.39 38.83 16.08
C ASP A 174 -6.44 38.24 14.66
N ASN A 175 -6.49 39.11 13.62
CA ASN A 175 -6.46 38.68 12.22
C ASN A 175 -5.19 37.87 11.91
N ILE A 176 -4.02 38.33 12.40
CA ILE A 176 -2.75 37.63 12.20
C ILE A 176 -2.72 36.31 12.93
N GLN A 177 -3.21 36.28 14.17
CA GLN A 177 -3.23 35.06 14.96
C GLN A 177 -4.10 33.99 14.27
N ASN A 178 -5.27 34.36 13.77
CA ASN A 178 -6.15 33.47 13.03
C ASN A 178 -5.52 33.03 11.71
N PHE A 179 -4.99 33.96 10.91
CA PHE A 179 -4.33 33.65 9.64
C PHE A 179 -3.12 32.72 9.82
N THR A 180 -2.27 32.98 10.81
CA THR A 180 -1.08 32.18 11.10
C THR A 180 -1.46 30.77 11.54
N LYS A 181 -2.49 30.62 12.38
CA LYS A 181 -3.03 29.31 12.77
C LYS A 181 -3.52 28.54 11.54
N CYS A 182 -4.37 29.14 10.70
CA CYS A 182 -4.88 28.50 9.47
C CYS A 182 -3.74 28.13 8.51
N PHE A 183 -2.77 29.02 8.30
CA PHE A 183 -1.61 28.76 7.44
C PHE A 183 -0.79 27.58 7.94
N ILE A 184 -0.49 27.52 9.24
CA ILE A 184 0.26 26.40 9.84
C ILE A 184 -0.49 25.08 9.69
N GLU A 185 -1.80 25.06 9.93
CA GLU A 185 -2.63 23.85 9.78
C GLU A 185 -2.62 23.33 8.34
N ILE A 186 -2.75 24.22 7.37
CA ILE A 186 -2.71 23.89 5.95
C ILE A 186 -1.36 23.28 5.54
N ILE A 187 -0.25 23.90 5.93
CA ILE A 187 1.09 23.39 5.61
C ILE A 187 1.33 22.02 6.28
N ARG A 188 0.83 21.82 7.50
CA ARG A 188 0.89 20.52 8.19
C ARG A 188 0.09 19.46 7.46
N ASN A 189 -1.15 19.75 7.08
CA ASN A 189 -2.03 18.82 6.38
C ASN A 189 -1.44 18.38 5.04
N GLN A 190 -0.85 19.30 4.27
CA GLN A 190 -0.15 18.95 3.03
C GLN A 190 1.03 18.01 3.26
N LYS A 191 1.87 18.30 4.27
CA LYS A 191 3.01 17.44 4.61
C LYS A 191 2.55 16.04 5.01
N LEU A 192 1.40 15.93 5.67
CA LEU A 192 0.81 14.66 6.09
C LEU A 192 0.27 13.87 4.89
N GLN A 193 -0.51 14.51 4.01
CA GLN A 193 -0.96 13.94 2.75
C GLN A 193 0.21 13.47 1.87
N TYR A 194 1.29 14.26 1.82
CA TYR A 194 2.52 13.90 1.12
C TYR A 194 3.14 12.61 1.65
N LYS A 195 3.30 12.51 2.98
CA LYS A 195 3.84 11.29 3.62
C LYS A 195 2.98 10.07 3.33
N VAL A 196 1.65 10.22 3.40
CA VAL A 196 0.69 9.15 3.09
C VAL A 196 0.82 8.72 1.63
N GLN A 197 0.83 9.66 0.68
CA GLN A 197 0.96 9.36 -0.75
C GLN A 197 2.26 8.61 -1.06
N LEU A 198 3.40 9.04 -0.52
CA LEU A 198 4.67 8.34 -0.72
C LEU A 198 4.71 6.97 -0.06
N ALA A 199 4.11 6.83 1.12
CA ALA A 199 4.08 5.56 1.85
C ALA A 199 3.17 4.52 1.18
N PHE A 200 2.01 4.93 0.67
CA PHE A 200 0.97 4.01 0.22
C PHE A 200 0.71 3.99 -1.29
N GLY A 201 1.17 4.98 -2.06
CA GLY A 201 0.93 5.06 -3.51
C GLY A 201 1.26 3.78 -4.28
N LYS A 202 2.44 3.20 -4.00
CA LYS A 202 2.87 1.90 -4.56
C LYS A 202 2.04 0.74 -4.01
N ARG A 203 1.73 0.75 -2.72
CA ARG A 203 0.97 -0.31 -2.05
C ARG A 203 -0.44 -0.43 -2.60
N TRP A 204 -1.12 0.69 -2.88
CA TRP A 204 -2.44 0.67 -3.51
C TRP A 204 -2.42 -0.03 -4.86
N VAL A 205 -1.45 0.28 -5.71
CA VAL A 205 -1.29 -0.38 -7.02
C VAL A 205 -1.04 -1.88 -6.87
N ILE A 206 -0.14 -2.27 -5.95
CA ILE A 206 0.16 -3.69 -5.68
C ILE A 206 -1.06 -4.43 -5.14
N ASN A 207 -1.79 -3.84 -4.20
CA ASN A 207 -3.00 -4.41 -3.65
C ASN A 207 -4.04 -4.65 -4.73
N SER A 208 -4.33 -3.63 -5.56
CA SER A 208 -5.30 -3.78 -6.65
C SER A 208 -4.89 -4.85 -7.66
N LEU A 209 -3.60 -4.92 -8.02
CA LEU A 209 -3.06 -5.97 -8.89
C LEU A 209 -3.31 -7.37 -8.34
N PHE A 210 -3.06 -7.58 -7.06
CA PHE A 210 -3.19 -8.89 -6.42
C PHE A 210 -4.62 -9.25 -6.05
N ASN A 211 -5.45 -8.25 -5.75
CA ASN A 211 -6.88 -8.43 -5.58
C ASN A 211 -7.59 -8.70 -6.90
N LEU A 212 -6.98 -8.40 -8.04
CA LEU A 212 -7.64 -8.41 -9.34
C LEU A 212 -8.31 -9.76 -9.66
N ARG A 213 -7.64 -10.89 -9.35
CA ARG A 213 -8.22 -12.24 -9.50
C ARG A 213 -9.50 -12.42 -8.69
N GLU A 214 -9.50 -11.97 -7.44
CA GLU A 214 -10.67 -12.04 -6.56
C GLU A 214 -11.76 -11.05 -7.00
N THR A 215 -11.37 -9.86 -7.46
CA THR A 215 -12.29 -8.84 -7.99
C THR A 215 -13.02 -9.34 -9.23
N PHE A 216 -12.36 -10.11 -10.11
CA PHE A 216 -13.04 -10.80 -11.21
C PHE A 216 -14.01 -11.90 -10.74
N ASN A 217 -13.83 -12.46 -9.55
CA ASN A 217 -14.69 -13.51 -9.00
C ASN A 217 -15.76 -12.98 -8.05
N SER A 218 -15.75 -11.68 -7.74
CA SER A 218 -16.71 -11.09 -6.83
C SER A 218 -17.65 -10.16 -7.57
N LYS A 219 -18.87 -10.04 -7.07
CA LYS A 219 -19.86 -9.14 -7.64
C LYS A 219 -19.56 -7.71 -7.22
N ASN A 220 -19.68 -6.77 -8.15
CA ASN A 220 -19.66 -5.36 -7.79
C ASN A 220 -20.93 -5.02 -6.98
N ILE A 221 -20.78 -4.36 -5.84
CA ILE A 221 -21.90 -4.00 -4.96
C ILE A 221 -22.93 -3.10 -5.62
N PHE A 222 -22.65 -2.42 -6.74
CA PHE A 222 -23.60 -1.57 -7.45
C PHE A 222 -24.28 -2.27 -8.64
N ASN A 223 -23.89 -3.50 -8.97
CA ASN A 223 -24.45 -4.23 -10.11
C ASN A 223 -25.67 -5.05 -9.67
N ASP A 224 -26.88 -4.61 -10.01
CA ASP A 224 -28.16 -5.31 -9.80
C ASP A 224 -28.50 -5.65 -8.33
N THR A 225 -28.03 -4.82 -7.41
CA THR A 225 -28.24 -4.92 -5.96
C THR A 225 -29.09 -3.78 -5.40
N ASP A 226 -29.19 -2.65 -6.11
CA ASP A 226 -29.90 -1.44 -5.69
C ASP A 226 -31.36 -1.74 -5.33
N LYS A 227 -32.01 -2.64 -6.06
CA LYS A 227 -33.37 -3.15 -5.78
C LYS A 227 -33.55 -3.70 -4.36
N TYR A 228 -32.48 -4.19 -3.71
CA TYR A 228 -32.56 -4.72 -2.34
C TYR A 228 -32.52 -3.63 -1.28
N PHE A 229 -31.85 -2.50 -1.55
CA PHE A 229 -31.56 -1.45 -0.57
C PHE A 229 -32.36 -0.16 -0.78
N ARG A 230 -32.84 0.09 -2.01
CA ARG A 230 -33.53 1.32 -2.39
C ARG A 230 -34.75 1.56 -1.49
N ASN A 231 -34.79 2.76 -0.88
CA ASN A 231 -35.80 3.21 0.07
C ASN A 231 -35.98 2.29 1.30
N LYS A 232 -34.96 1.49 1.64
CA LYS A 232 -34.95 0.69 2.85
C LYS A 232 -33.96 1.25 3.87
N PRO A 233 -34.24 1.10 5.17
CA PRO A 233 -33.36 1.55 6.23
C PRO A 233 -32.07 0.71 6.29
N VAL A 234 -30.93 1.40 6.42
CA VAL A 234 -29.63 0.76 6.65
C VAL A 234 -28.99 1.37 7.90
N VAL A 235 -28.66 0.50 8.85
CA VAL A 235 -27.92 0.83 10.06
C VAL A 235 -26.43 0.63 9.79
N VAL A 236 -25.66 1.70 9.87
CA VAL A 236 -24.20 1.68 9.78
C VAL A 236 -23.62 1.66 11.20
N VAL A 237 -22.99 0.55 11.56
CA VAL A 237 -22.49 0.28 12.91
C VAL A 237 -20.98 0.46 12.98
N SER A 238 -20.54 1.36 13.85
CA SER A 238 -19.13 1.69 14.13
C SER A 238 -18.71 1.27 15.53
N ALA A 239 -17.39 1.13 15.75
CA ALA A 239 -16.82 0.53 16.96
C ALA A 239 -16.71 1.46 18.17
N GLY A 240 -17.36 2.63 18.15
CA GLY A 240 -17.27 3.60 19.24
C GLY A 240 -17.87 3.09 20.55
N PRO A 241 -17.46 3.65 21.69
CA PRO A 241 -17.85 3.16 23.02
C PRO A 241 -19.35 3.13 23.28
N SER A 242 -20.15 4.00 22.63
CA SER A 242 -21.61 3.98 22.79
C SER A 242 -22.30 2.76 22.19
N LEU A 243 -21.60 1.96 21.37
CA LEU A 243 -22.15 0.73 20.80
C LEU A 243 -22.59 -0.27 21.89
N GLU A 244 -21.93 -0.27 23.05
CA GLU A 244 -22.27 -1.13 24.20
C GLU A 244 -23.73 -0.96 24.66
N GLU A 245 -24.29 0.24 24.49
CA GLU A 245 -25.65 0.58 24.92
C GLU A 245 -26.73 0.10 23.93
N GLU A 246 -26.34 -0.27 22.71
CA GLU A 246 -27.27 -0.50 21.59
C GLU A 246 -27.43 -1.96 21.18
N TYR A 247 -26.77 -2.90 21.86
CA TYR A 247 -26.80 -4.32 21.49
C TYR A 247 -28.21 -4.91 21.45
N GLU A 248 -29.04 -4.63 22.46
CA GLU A 248 -30.41 -5.17 22.50
C GLU A 248 -31.30 -4.54 21.42
N ASN A 249 -31.12 -3.26 21.11
CA ASN A 249 -31.82 -2.60 20.01
C ASN A 249 -31.41 -3.15 18.65
N LEU A 250 -30.11 -3.37 18.44
CA LEU A 250 -29.58 -3.97 17.21
C LEU A 250 -30.03 -5.43 17.05
N ARG A 251 -30.09 -6.20 18.14
CA ARG A 251 -30.64 -7.56 18.16
C ARG A 251 -32.10 -7.55 17.74
N TYR A 252 -32.89 -6.67 18.34
CA TYR A 252 -34.31 -6.50 18.00
C TYR A 252 -34.51 -6.14 16.51
N ILE A 253 -33.73 -5.18 16.00
CA ILE A 253 -33.76 -4.80 14.57
C ILE A 253 -33.45 -6.01 13.68
N LYS A 254 -32.44 -6.79 14.03
CA LYS A 254 -32.01 -7.96 13.24
C LYS A 254 -33.06 -9.07 13.24
N GLU A 255 -33.57 -9.45 14.41
CA GLU A 255 -34.55 -10.53 14.59
C GLU A 255 -35.91 -10.22 13.96
N ASN A 256 -36.28 -8.93 13.90
CA ASN A 256 -37.54 -8.48 13.30
C ASN A 256 -37.38 -7.96 11.86
N HIS A 257 -36.20 -8.10 11.26
CA HIS A 257 -35.92 -7.69 9.87
C HIS A 257 -36.29 -6.23 9.57
N LEU A 258 -35.97 -5.32 10.50
CA LEU A 258 -36.40 -3.92 10.43
C LEU A 258 -35.45 -3.02 9.65
N ALA A 259 -34.15 -3.32 9.65
CA ALA A 259 -33.11 -2.62 8.91
C ALA A 259 -31.98 -3.59 8.52
N PHE A 260 -31.25 -3.29 7.43
CA PHE A 260 -29.97 -3.95 7.18
C PHE A 260 -28.93 -3.42 8.16
N ILE A 261 -28.08 -4.30 8.70
CA ILE A 261 -26.99 -3.94 9.62
C ILE A 261 -25.66 -4.09 8.91
N PHE A 262 -25.06 -2.95 8.53
CA PHE A 262 -23.75 -2.88 7.88
C PHE A 262 -22.71 -2.49 8.93
N SER A 263 -21.78 -3.40 9.21
CA SER A 263 -20.70 -3.16 10.16
C SER A 263 -19.47 -2.60 9.46
N VAL A 264 -18.87 -1.56 10.02
CA VAL A 264 -17.65 -0.95 9.48
C VAL A 264 -16.46 -1.15 10.41
N GLY A 265 -15.28 -1.41 9.84
CA GLY A 265 -14.05 -1.58 10.61
C GLY A 265 -14.15 -2.73 11.63
N SER A 266 -13.68 -2.49 12.86
CA SER A 266 -13.66 -3.49 13.94
C SER A 266 -15.00 -3.72 14.65
N ALA A 267 -16.06 -2.98 14.29
CA ALA A 267 -17.35 -3.04 15.00
C ALA A 267 -17.98 -4.44 14.96
N TYR A 268 -17.69 -5.21 13.92
CA TYR A 268 -18.25 -6.55 13.75
C TYR A 268 -17.81 -7.49 14.88
N LYS A 269 -16.61 -7.28 15.47
CA LYS A 269 -16.11 -8.07 16.61
C LYS A 269 -17.05 -7.96 17.81
N ALA A 270 -17.47 -6.72 18.12
CA ALA A 270 -18.41 -6.44 19.20
C ALA A 270 -19.80 -7.07 18.92
N LEU A 271 -20.30 -6.93 17.69
CA LEU A 271 -21.58 -7.54 17.29
C LEU A 271 -21.55 -9.08 17.44
N LEU A 272 -20.50 -9.73 16.95
CA LEU A 272 -20.36 -11.19 17.03
C LEU A 272 -20.17 -11.69 18.46
N ALA A 273 -19.45 -10.96 19.32
CA ALA A 273 -19.35 -11.27 20.74
C ALA A 273 -20.74 -11.33 21.41
N GLN A 274 -21.66 -10.48 20.95
CA GLN A 274 -23.05 -10.44 21.39
C GLN A 274 -24.00 -11.31 20.55
N LYS A 275 -23.47 -12.18 19.68
CA LYS A 275 -24.21 -13.08 18.77
C LYS A 275 -25.13 -12.34 17.78
N ILE A 276 -24.80 -11.10 17.44
CA ILE A 276 -25.49 -10.32 16.40
C ILE A 276 -24.68 -10.46 15.11
N ILE A 277 -25.26 -11.15 14.12
CA ILE A 277 -24.59 -11.36 12.82
C ILE A 277 -24.94 -10.19 11.89
N PRO A 278 -23.98 -9.32 11.52
CA PRO A 278 -24.26 -8.22 10.60
C PRO A 278 -24.63 -8.76 9.21
N ASP A 279 -25.41 -7.98 8.45
CA ASP A 279 -25.77 -8.32 7.06
C ASP A 279 -24.58 -8.17 6.11
N ALA A 280 -23.66 -7.25 6.40
CA ALA A 280 -22.41 -7.10 5.68
C ALA A 280 -21.33 -6.50 6.57
N ILE A 281 -20.08 -6.79 6.27
CA ILE A 281 -18.92 -6.10 6.84
C ILE A 281 -18.18 -5.37 5.72
N LEU A 282 -17.77 -4.13 5.98
CA LEU A 282 -17.08 -3.29 5.01
C LEU A 282 -15.61 -3.04 5.39
N THR A 283 -14.73 -3.10 4.40
CA THR A 283 -13.28 -2.85 4.55
C THR A 283 -12.68 -2.15 3.34
N TYR A 284 -11.63 -1.36 3.54
CA TYR A 284 -10.88 -0.73 2.44
C TYR A 284 -9.41 -0.43 2.77
N ASP A 285 -8.95 -0.71 4.00
CA ASP A 285 -7.62 -0.31 4.45
C ASP A 285 -6.53 -1.03 3.63
N PRO A 286 -5.59 -0.29 3.00
CA PRO A 286 -4.56 -0.87 2.15
C PRO A 286 -3.42 -1.56 2.93
N GLN A 287 -3.34 -1.36 4.24
CA GLN A 287 -2.22 -1.80 5.06
C GLN A 287 -2.23 -3.31 5.27
N LYS A 288 -1.02 -3.89 5.34
CA LYS A 288 -0.84 -5.33 5.53
C LYS A 288 -1.56 -5.85 6.77
N HIS A 289 -1.54 -5.13 7.89
CA HIS A 289 -2.14 -5.60 9.14
C HIS A 289 -3.68 -5.59 9.14
N ASN A 290 -4.34 -5.10 8.07
CA ASN A 290 -5.79 -5.13 7.96
C ASN A 290 -6.36 -6.56 8.06
N TYR A 291 -5.59 -7.58 7.67
CA TYR A 291 -6.03 -8.96 7.84
C TYR A 291 -6.31 -9.33 9.31
N GLU A 292 -5.58 -8.74 10.27
CA GLU A 292 -5.72 -9.00 11.71
C GLU A 292 -7.05 -8.47 12.23
N VAL A 293 -7.61 -7.47 11.55
CA VAL A 293 -8.97 -6.99 11.82
C VAL A 293 -9.96 -8.14 11.68
N PHE A 294 -9.78 -9.03 10.70
CA PHE A 294 -10.74 -10.05 10.25
C PHE A 294 -10.38 -11.49 10.67
N SER A 295 -9.24 -11.69 11.34
CA SER A 295 -8.76 -13.02 11.73
C SER A 295 -9.75 -13.80 12.59
N MET A 296 -10.55 -13.12 13.42
CA MET A 296 -11.59 -13.74 14.25
C MET A 296 -12.61 -14.53 13.40
N LEU A 297 -13.04 -14.00 12.26
CA LEU A 297 -14.00 -14.68 11.37
C LEU A 297 -13.41 -15.99 10.83
N TYR A 298 -12.14 -15.94 10.46
CA TYR A 298 -11.40 -17.11 9.99
C TYR A 298 -11.21 -18.16 11.11
N HIS A 299 -10.72 -17.75 12.29
CA HIS A 299 -10.46 -18.66 13.42
C HIS A 299 -11.72 -19.31 13.99
N GLN A 300 -12.85 -18.60 13.95
CA GLN A 300 -14.14 -19.12 14.40
C GLN A 300 -14.92 -19.82 13.26
N ASN A 301 -14.34 -19.92 12.07
CA ASN A 301 -14.95 -20.52 10.88
C ASN A 301 -16.34 -19.90 10.54
N ILE A 302 -16.46 -18.59 10.72
CA ILE A 302 -17.66 -17.81 10.37
C ILE A 302 -17.56 -17.45 8.89
N THR A 303 -18.35 -18.12 8.05
CA THR A 303 -18.29 -18.01 6.59
C THR A 303 -19.55 -17.40 5.99
N GLN A 304 -20.60 -17.14 6.78
CA GLN A 304 -21.89 -16.66 6.30
C GLN A 304 -21.97 -15.15 6.07
N VAL A 305 -21.01 -14.37 6.56
CA VAL A 305 -21.08 -12.90 6.49
C VAL A 305 -20.47 -12.42 5.17
N PRO A 306 -21.15 -11.58 4.38
CA PRO A 306 -20.57 -10.95 3.18
C PRO A 306 -19.54 -9.88 3.56
N LEU A 307 -18.37 -9.92 2.92
CA LEU A 307 -17.38 -8.84 2.94
C LEU A 307 -17.55 -7.95 1.71
N ILE A 308 -17.90 -6.69 1.93
CA ILE A 308 -17.87 -5.65 0.88
C ILE A 308 -16.54 -4.91 0.98
N TYR A 309 -15.66 -5.08 -0.01
CA TYR A 309 -14.30 -4.58 0.04
C TYR A 309 -13.98 -3.55 -1.06
N GLY A 310 -13.18 -2.55 -0.72
CA GLY A 310 -12.58 -1.65 -1.72
C GLY A 310 -11.49 -2.40 -2.47
N THR A 311 -11.46 -2.31 -3.79
CA THR A 311 -10.57 -3.13 -4.64
C THR A 311 -9.06 -2.96 -4.35
N SER A 312 -8.65 -1.88 -3.68
CA SER A 312 -7.26 -1.61 -3.24
C SER A 312 -6.96 -1.98 -1.77
N VAL A 313 -7.88 -2.68 -1.08
CA VAL A 313 -7.67 -3.20 0.29
C VAL A 313 -6.41 -4.07 0.37
N GLY A 314 -5.75 -4.12 1.54
CA GLY A 314 -4.62 -5.02 1.76
C GLY A 314 -4.95 -6.44 1.33
N PHE A 315 -4.27 -6.94 0.30
CA PHE A 315 -4.66 -8.17 -0.39
C PHE A 315 -4.64 -9.40 0.53
N GLU A 316 -3.82 -9.37 1.60
CA GLU A 316 -3.77 -10.40 2.64
C GLU A 316 -5.14 -10.64 3.29
N THR A 317 -5.99 -9.60 3.33
CA THR A 317 -7.36 -9.68 3.86
C THR A 317 -8.22 -10.61 3.00
N LEU A 318 -8.12 -10.49 1.67
CA LEU A 318 -8.93 -11.29 0.75
C LEU A 318 -8.44 -12.74 0.67
N GLU A 319 -7.13 -12.97 0.80
CA GLU A 319 -6.54 -14.32 0.82
C GLU A 319 -7.10 -15.16 1.98
N MET A 320 -7.26 -14.55 3.16
CA MET A 320 -7.74 -15.25 4.34
C MET A 320 -9.26 -15.30 4.46
N TYR A 321 -9.99 -14.32 3.94
CA TYR A 321 -11.45 -14.29 4.09
C TYR A 321 -12.14 -15.42 3.30
N LYS A 322 -12.92 -16.26 4.00
CA LYS A 322 -13.59 -17.44 3.41
C LYS A 322 -15.08 -17.27 3.15
N GLY A 323 -15.71 -16.19 3.62
CA GLY A 323 -17.12 -15.91 3.32
C GLY A 323 -17.34 -15.26 1.95
N PRO A 324 -18.62 -14.98 1.58
CA PRO A 324 -18.97 -14.26 0.36
C PRO A 324 -18.25 -12.92 0.26
N LYS A 325 -17.85 -12.53 -0.95
CA LYS A 325 -17.15 -11.27 -1.20
C LYS A 325 -17.85 -10.46 -2.29
N MET A 326 -17.90 -9.15 -2.09
CA MET A 326 -18.39 -8.17 -3.06
C MET A 326 -17.43 -7.00 -3.09
N HIS A 327 -17.24 -6.37 -4.25
CA HIS A 327 -16.27 -5.29 -4.40
C HIS A 327 -16.92 -3.95 -4.73
N PHE A 328 -16.21 -2.86 -4.45
CA PHE A 328 -16.48 -1.53 -5.00
C PHE A 328 -15.18 -0.85 -5.42
N PHE A 329 -15.27 0.04 -6.40
CA PHE A 329 -14.13 0.81 -6.88
C PHE A 329 -14.04 2.13 -6.12
N THR A 330 -12.81 2.53 -5.77
CA THR A 330 -12.51 3.86 -5.26
C THR A 330 -11.87 4.73 -6.34
N SER A 331 -11.92 6.04 -6.18
CA SER A 331 -11.27 7.00 -7.09
C SER A 331 -9.74 6.88 -7.13
N ALA A 332 -9.14 6.23 -6.12
CA ALA A 332 -7.70 5.98 -6.05
C ALA A 332 -7.26 4.72 -6.82
N ASP A 333 -8.16 3.76 -7.08
CA ASP A 333 -7.80 2.52 -7.76
C ASP A 333 -7.82 2.65 -9.28
N THR A 334 -6.66 2.94 -9.87
CA THR A 334 -6.50 3.01 -11.33
C THR A 334 -6.40 1.64 -12.00
N VAL A 335 -6.01 0.60 -11.28
CA VAL A 335 -5.72 -0.74 -11.82
C VAL A 335 -7.02 -1.47 -12.12
N SER A 336 -7.84 -1.71 -11.10
CA SER A 336 -9.06 -2.50 -11.28
C SER A 336 -10.03 -1.78 -12.23
N ASN A 337 -10.04 -0.44 -12.21
CA ASN A 337 -10.78 0.37 -13.17
C ASN A 337 -10.37 0.12 -14.63
N TYR A 338 -9.07 -0.03 -14.94
CA TYR A 338 -8.63 -0.29 -16.33
C TYR A 338 -9.15 -1.62 -16.87
N TYR A 339 -9.12 -2.67 -16.04
CA TYR A 339 -9.47 -4.02 -16.46
C TYR A 339 -10.97 -4.32 -16.43
N LEU A 340 -11.76 -3.63 -15.58
CA LEU A 340 -13.14 -4.01 -15.32
C LEU A 340 -14.19 -2.99 -15.79
N LYS A 341 -13.81 -1.72 -15.95
CA LYS A 341 -14.77 -0.63 -16.19
C LYS A 341 -15.46 -0.71 -17.55
N ASP A 342 -14.75 -1.15 -18.59
CA ASP A 342 -15.28 -1.23 -19.96
C ASP A 342 -16.06 -2.52 -20.23
N ILE A 343 -15.91 -3.54 -19.38
CA ILE A 343 -16.59 -4.84 -19.52
C ILE A 343 -18.07 -4.73 -19.11
N ASN A 344 -18.39 -3.80 -18.20
CA ASN A 344 -19.74 -3.54 -17.73
C ASN A 344 -20.30 -2.29 -18.40
N SER A 345 -21.09 -2.46 -19.46
CA SER A 345 -21.80 -1.38 -20.17
C SER A 345 -22.82 -0.60 -19.32
N LYS A 346 -23.08 -1.04 -18.07
CA LYS A 346 -23.75 -0.26 -17.02
C LYS A 346 -22.69 0.47 -16.19
N SER A 347 -22.83 1.80 -16.09
CA SER A 347 -21.88 2.70 -15.40
C SER A 347 -21.34 2.10 -14.10
N THR A 348 -20.10 1.64 -14.14
CA THR A 348 -19.39 1.16 -12.97
C THR A 348 -19.18 2.35 -12.02
N LYS A 349 -20.01 2.46 -10.97
CA LYS A 349 -19.94 3.58 -10.01
C LYS A 349 -18.60 3.53 -9.27
N VAL A 350 -17.97 4.69 -9.13
CA VAL A 350 -16.71 4.88 -8.42
C VAL A 350 -16.99 5.74 -7.19
N ILE A 351 -16.59 5.25 -6.02
CA ILE A 351 -16.74 5.97 -4.75
C ILE A 351 -15.53 6.88 -4.55
N ASN A 352 -15.75 8.09 -4.06
CA ASN A 352 -14.64 8.98 -3.76
C ASN A 352 -13.87 8.42 -2.56
N ASP A 353 -12.56 8.30 -2.72
CA ASP A 353 -11.68 7.89 -1.63
C ASP A 353 -11.85 8.84 -0.44
N ALA A 354 -11.86 8.28 0.78
CA ALA A 354 -12.13 9.01 2.01
C ALA A 354 -11.21 8.48 3.13
N PRO A 355 -10.95 9.26 4.20
CA PRO A 355 -10.05 8.82 5.27
C PRO A 355 -10.56 7.70 6.18
N THR A 356 -11.84 7.34 6.09
CA THR A 356 -12.42 6.25 6.90
C THR A 356 -13.38 5.38 6.12
N ILE A 357 -13.48 4.12 6.55
CA ILE A 357 -14.46 3.17 6.02
C ILE A 357 -15.91 3.59 6.31
N ALA A 358 -16.17 4.33 7.39
CA ALA A 358 -17.49 4.87 7.69
C ALA A 358 -17.96 5.88 6.63
N ALA A 359 -17.07 6.81 6.23
CA ALA A 359 -17.36 7.78 5.16
C ALA A 359 -17.55 7.11 3.79
N ILE A 360 -16.73 6.09 3.48
CA ILE A 360 -16.91 5.26 2.28
C ILE A 360 -18.26 4.52 2.32
N THR A 361 -18.61 3.93 3.46
CA THR A 361 -19.86 3.18 3.63
C THR A 361 -21.07 4.09 3.47
N MET A 362 -21.03 5.32 4.00
CA MET A 362 -22.07 6.33 3.82
C MET A 362 -22.32 6.59 2.33
N GLN A 363 -21.26 6.83 1.55
CA GLN A 363 -21.38 7.00 0.09
C GLN A 363 -21.98 5.74 -0.56
N ILE A 364 -21.51 4.54 -0.20
CA ILE A 364 -22.03 3.29 -0.76
C ILE A 364 -23.54 3.15 -0.51
N VAL A 365 -24.01 3.30 0.73
CA VAL A 365 -25.44 3.12 1.05
C VAL A 365 -26.30 4.21 0.43
N ALA A 366 -25.79 5.44 0.31
CA ALA A 366 -26.44 6.52 -0.41
C ALA A 366 -26.61 6.19 -1.90
N GLU A 367 -25.55 5.69 -2.55
CA GLU A 367 -25.54 5.31 -3.96
C GLU A 367 -26.40 4.09 -4.28
N LEU A 368 -26.63 3.21 -3.30
CA LEU A 368 -27.59 2.11 -3.34
C LEU A 368 -29.05 2.56 -3.16
N GLY A 369 -29.25 3.83 -2.80
CA GLY A 369 -30.57 4.44 -2.59
C GLY A 369 -31.19 4.10 -1.23
N ALA A 370 -30.40 3.68 -0.23
CA ALA A 370 -30.90 3.44 1.12
C ALA A 370 -31.49 4.72 1.72
N ASN A 371 -32.60 4.59 2.44
CA ASN A 371 -33.24 5.72 3.12
C ASN A 371 -34.22 5.21 4.19
N PRO A 372 -34.09 5.59 5.48
CA PRO A 372 -33.02 6.40 6.07
C PRO A 372 -31.69 5.64 6.24
N VAL A 373 -30.60 6.37 6.43
CA VAL A 373 -29.31 5.83 6.92
C VAL A 373 -29.17 6.18 8.39
N ILE A 374 -28.89 5.18 9.22
CA ILE A 374 -28.88 5.29 10.68
C ILE A 374 -27.47 5.01 11.19
N LEU A 375 -26.85 5.97 11.88
CA LEU A 375 -25.49 5.85 12.41
C LEU A 375 -25.52 5.41 13.88
N VAL A 376 -24.90 4.27 14.18
CA VAL A 376 -24.80 3.70 15.53
C VAL A 376 -23.33 3.53 15.91
N GLY A 377 -22.94 3.95 17.11
CA GLY A 377 -21.57 3.79 17.60
C GLY A 377 -20.53 4.68 16.90
N GLN A 378 -20.94 5.74 16.19
CA GLN A 378 -20.05 6.67 15.50
C GLN A 378 -19.64 7.83 16.43
N ASN A 379 -18.96 7.52 17.55
CA ASN A 379 -18.70 8.51 18.60
C ASN A 379 -17.83 9.69 18.17
N LEU A 380 -16.70 9.44 17.48
CA LEU A 380 -15.74 10.48 17.06
C LEU A 380 -15.27 11.41 18.21
N GLY A 381 -15.36 10.93 19.45
CA GLY A 381 -15.03 11.65 20.67
C GLY A 381 -14.84 10.67 21.83
N PHE A 382 -14.16 11.12 22.88
CA PHE A 382 -13.77 10.30 24.01
C PHE A 382 -14.87 10.29 25.08
N LYS A 383 -15.81 9.36 24.94
CA LYS A 383 -16.81 9.09 25.98
C LYS A 383 -16.21 8.20 27.06
N ASP A 384 -16.36 8.57 28.33
CA ASP A 384 -15.92 7.80 29.51
C ASP A 384 -14.45 7.33 29.49
N ASN A 385 -13.56 8.10 28.85
CA ASN A 385 -12.15 7.74 28.63
C ASN A 385 -11.92 6.42 27.86
N LYS A 386 -12.88 6.01 27.02
CA LYS A 386 -12.76 4.85 26.13
C LYS A 386 -12.49 5.27 24.68
N PHE A 387 -11.71 4.46 23.97
CA PHE A 387 -11.44 4.63 22.54
C PHE A 387 -12.40 3.80 21.68
N TYR A 388 -12.68 2.56 22.10
CA TYR A 388 -13.61 1.64 21.45
C TYR A 388 -14.57 1.02 22.48
N ALA A 389 -15.60 0.32 22.00
CA ALA A 389 -16.38 -0.62 22.83
C ALA A 389 -15.46 -1.69 23.46
N GLY A 390 -15.79 -2.13 24.67
CA GLY A 390 -14.93 -2.95 25.54
C GLY A 390 -14.46 -4.26 24.91
N GLU A 391 -15.29 -4.87 24.06
CA GLU A 391 -15.03 -6.13 23.37
C GLU A 391 -14.08 -5.99 22.15
N VAL A 392 -13.71 -4.76 21.78
CA VAL A 392 -12.78 -4.49 20.68
C VAL A 392 -11.36 -4.48 21.20
N GLU A 393 -10.70 -5.63 21.13
CA GLU A 393 -9.26 -5.77 21.39
C GLU A 393 -8.44 -6.00 20.11
N TYR A 394 -7.27 -5.37 20.06
CA TYR A 394 -6.23 -5.56 19.05
C TYR A 394 -4.92 -5.99 19.71
N HIS A 395 -4.10 -6.76 19.00
CA HIS A 395 -2.73 -7.03 19.42
C HIS A 395 -1.88 -5.76 19.60
N SER A 396 -2.25 -4.66 18.94
CA SER A 396 -1.56 -3.37 19.00
C SER A 396 -2.25 -2.29 19.86
N ARG A 397 -3.50 -2.50 20.32
CA ARG A 397 -4.27 -1.45 21.00
C ARG A 397 -5.41 -2.01 21.86
N THR A 398 -5.55 -1.50 23.07
CA THR A 398 -6.65 -1.82 23.98
C THR A 398 -7.87 -0.91 23.73
N SER A 399 -9.04 -1.26 24.27
CA SER A 399 -10.27 -0.44 24.20
C SER A 399 -10.18 0.88 24.98
N SER A 400 -9.14 1.04 25.81
CA SER A 400 -8.87 2.23 26.62
C SER A 400 -7.97 3.24 25.91
N ILE A 401 -8.07 4.52 26.32
CA ILE A 401 -7.20 5.60 25.84
C ILE A 401 -5.74 5.38 26.30
N VAL A 402 -4.78 5.61 25.41
CA VAL A 402 -3.34 5.70 25.75
C VAL A 402 -2.86 7.15 25.79
N ALA A 403 -1.71 7.42 26.43
CA ALA A 403 -1.21 8.79 26.61
C ALA A 403 -1.10 9.60 25.30
N GLU A 404 -0.74 8.92 24.20
CA GLU A 404 -0.62 9.49 22.85
C GLU A 404 -1.97 9.99 22.29
N ASP A 405 -3.10 9.45 22.74
CA ASP A 405 -4.44 9.83 22.29
C ASP A 405 -4.94 11.13 22.92
N LEU A 406 -4.32 11.50 24.04
CA LEU A 406 -4.60 12.73 24.78
C LEU A 406 -3.74 13.90 24.28
N GLU A 407 -2.85 13.67 23.31
CA GLU A 407 -2.12 14.74 22.64
C GLU A 407 -3.04 15.49 21.66
N ASP A 408 -2.96 16.84 21.65
CA ASP A 408 -3.76 17.71 20.77
C ASP A 408 -5.29 17.56 20.91
N LEU A 409 -5.79 17.37 22.15
CA LEU A 409 -7.23 17.39 22.43
C LEU A 409 -7.87 18.74 22.07
N ILE A 410 -9.08 18.65 21.53
CA ILE A 410 -9.96 19.78 21.24
C ILE A 410 -11.37 19.47 21.76
N GLU A 411 -12.12 20.51 22.08
CA GLU A 411 -13.53 20.38 22.47
C GLU A 411 -14.44 20.66 21.27
N VAL A 412 -15.46 19.83 21.11
CA VAL A 412 -16.51 19.97 20.10
C VAL A 412 -17.88 19.75 20.73
N GLU A 413 -18.95 20.14 20.03
CA GLU A 413 -20.32 19.94 20.51
C GLU A 413 -20.73 18.45 20.37
N ASP A 414 -21.33 17.88 21.41
CA ASP A 414 -21.93 16.55 21.40
C ASP A 414 -23.37 16.58 20.89
N VAL A 415 -24.00 15.42 20.75
CA VAL A 415 -25.39 15.30 20.27
C VAL A 415 -26.44 15.99 21.16
N ASN A 416 -26.13 16.27 22.43
CA ASN A 416 -27.01 16.97 23.37
C ASN A 416 -26.78 18.50 23.39
N GLY A 417 -25.73 18.98 22.75
CA GLY A 417 -25.31 20.39 22.77
C GLY A 417 -24.23 20.71 23.81
N ASP A 418 -23.80 19.71 24.58
CA ASP A 418 -22.73 19.84 25.56
C ASP A 418 -21.36 19.71 24.88
N LYS A 419 -20.28 19.98 25.62
CA LYS A 419 -18.92 19.84 25.09
C LYS A 419 -18.37 18.44 25.34
N ILE A 420 -17.75 17.85 24.32
CA ILE A 420 -17.03 16.57 24.38
C ILE A 420 -15.59 16.74 23.88
N ALA A 421 -14.65 16.05 24.54
CA ALA A 421 -13.26 16.00 24.12
C ALA A 421 -13.10 15.07 22.91
N THR A 422 -12.33 15.51 21.92
CA THR A 422 -11.94 14.73 20.75
C THR A 422 -10.49 15.07 20.36
N ASN A 423 -9.87 14.28 19.50
CA ASN A 423 -8.56 14.59 18.94
C ASN A 423 -8.69 15.12 17.50
N ARG A 424 -7.59 15.63 16.94
CA ARG A 424 -7.59 16.13 15.56
C ARG A 424 -7.97 15.07 14.53
N GLY A 425 -7.54 13.82 14.73
CA GLY A 425 -7.85 12.71 13.83
C GLY A 425 -9.35 12.48 13.70
N PHE A 426 -10.05 12.27 14.82
CA PHE A 426 -11.50 12.10 14.86
C PHE A 426 -12.26 13.32 14.35
N ASN A 427 -11.80 14.54 14.64
CA ASN A 427 -12.45 15.73 14.10
C ASN A 427 -12.27 15.87 12.58
N THR A 428 -11.15 15.43 12.01
CA THR A 428 -10.99 15.30 10.56
C THR A 428 -12.00 14.29 10.00
N MET A 429 -12.09 13.10 10.61
CA MET A 429 -13.07 12.07 10.21
C MET A 429 -14.51 12.59 10.25
N ARG A 430 -14.85 13.40 11.28
CA ARG A 430 -16.16 14.06 11.40
C ARG A 430 -16.40 15.00 10.22
N LYS A 431 -15.49 15.94 9.96
CA LYS A 431 -15.62 16.92 8.87
C LYS A 431 -15.72 16.26 7.50
N ASP A 432 -14.99 15.16 7.29
CA ASP A 432 -15.08 14.38 6.05
C ASP A 432 -16.48 13.76 5.91
N LEU A 433 -16.99 13.13 6.96
CA LEU A 433 -18.34 12.55 6.97
C LEU A 433 -19.42 13.61 6.71
N GLU A 434 -19.30 14.79 7.33
CA GLU A 434 -20.19 15.95 7.09
C GLU A 434 -20.16 16.40 5.63
N THR A 435 -18.96 16.45 5.04
CA THR A 435 -18.76 16.81 3.63
C THR A 435 -19.49 15.85 2.69
N TYR A 436 -19.37 14.54 2.93
CA TYR A 436 -20.07 13.55 2.11
C TYR A 436 -21.57 13.56 2.37
N ILE A 437 -22.05 13.69 3.61
CA ILE A 437 -23.50 13.80 3.90
C ILE A 437 -24.10 14.99 3.15
N ALA A 438 -23.42 16.14 3.15
CA ALA A 438 -23.86 17.33 2.42
C ALA A 438 -23.94 17.11 0.89
N SER A 439 -23.19 16.16 0.33
CA SER A 439 -23.28 15.80 -1.10
C SER A 439 -24.54 15.00 -1.47
N TYR A 440 -25.30 14.51 -0.48
CA TYR A 440 -26.54 13.76 -0.66
C TYR A 440 -27.74 14.45 0.02
N PRO A 441 -28.21 15.61 -0.49
CA PRO A 441 -29.20 16.44 0.21
C PRO A 441 -30.59 15.79 0.39
N ASN A 442 -30.90 14.75 -0.38
CA ASN A 442 -32.17 14.01 -0.29
C ASN A 442 -32.10 12.78 0.63
N LEU A 443 -30.93 12.48 1.20
CA LEU A 443 -30.72 11.35 2.09
C LEU A 443 -31.06 11.74 3.53
N LYS A 444 -32.00 11.04 4.16
CA LYS A 444 -32.24 11.21 5.60
C LYS A 444 -31.18 10.44 6.37
N VAL A 445 -30.29 11.17 7.06
CA VAL A 445 -29.25 10.58 7.92
C VAL A 445 -29.59 10.85 9.38
N ILE A 446 -29.76 9.79 10.16
CA ILE A 446 -30.12 9.84 11.57
C ILE A 446 -28.90 9.40 12.39
N ASN A 447 -28.45 10.23 13.32
CA ASN A 447 -27.40 9.88 14.27
C ASN A 447 -28.05 9.38 15.56
N THR A 448 -27.76 8.15 15.99
CA THR A 448 -28.28 7.59 17.24
C THR A 448 -27.17 7.36 18.28
N THR A 449 -25.98 7.90 18.03
CA THR A 449 -24.80 7.69 18.85
C THR A 449 -24.87 8.51 20.15
N ARG A 450 -25.26 7.87 21.25
CA ARG A 450 -25.43 8.52 22.56
C ARG A 450 -24.11 9.02 23.14
N GLY A 451 -24.03 10.32 23.44
CA GLY A 451 -22.78 10.95 23.90
C GLY A 451 -21.67 10.91 22.84
N GLY A 452 -22.04 10.83 21.57
CA GLY A 452 -21.13 11.04 20.44
C GLY A 452 -21.05 12.52 20.06
N VAL A 453 -20.07 12.86 19.23
CA VAL A 453 -19.95 14.19 18.64
C VAL A 453 -21.13 14.47 17.71
N LYS A 454 -21.61 15.71 17.69
CA LYS A 454 -22.60 16.20 16.74
C LYS A 454 -22.04 16.22 15.32
N ILE A 455 -22.75 15.60 14.39
CA ILE A 455 -22.35 15.52 12.97
C ILE A 455 -23.32 16.38 12.16
N ALA A 456 -22.82 17.44 11.52
CA ALA A 456 -23.60 18.31 10.66
C ALA A 456 -24.25 17.53 9.50
N GLY A 457 -25.50 17.87 9.17
CA GLY A 457 -26.31 17.14 8.18
C GLY A 457 -27.04 15.90 8.71
N THR A 458 -26.88 15.58 10.01
CA THR A 458 -27.64 14.49 10.67
C THR A 458 -28.71 15.03 11.62
N ILE A 459 -29.69 14.19 11.92
CA ILE A 459 -30.69 14.43 12.99
C ILE A 459 -30.38 13.48 14.14
N TYR A 460 -30.18 13.99 15.35
CA TYR A 460 -30.00 13.15 16.53
C TYR A 460 -31.35 12.59 17.02
N GLN A 461 -31.44 11.26 17.16
CA GLN A 461 -32.58 10.56 17.76
C GLN A 461 -32.09 9.28 18.45
N GLU A 462 -32.66 8.93 19.60
CA GLU A 462 -32.37 7.65 20.26
C GLU A 462 -32.76 6.46 19.37
N LEU A 463 -31.97 5.38 19.35
CA LEU A 463 -32.22 4.25 18.43
C LEU A 463 -33.58 3.60 18.71
N THR A 464 -33.99 3.53 19.98
CA THR A 464 -35.32 3.07 20.40
C THR A 464 -36.44 3.89 19.76
N GLU A 465 -36.30 5.22 19.71
CA GLU A 465 -37.27 6.09 19.06
C GLU A 465 -37.31 5.89 17.54
N VAL A 466 -36.15 5.70 16.91
CA VAL A 466 -36.06 5.40 15.48
C VAL A 466 -36.77 4.10 15.16
N ILE A 467 -36.57 3.05 15.97
CA ILE A 467 -37.28 1.77 15.83
C ILE A 467 -38.80 2.00 15.84
N HIS A 468 -39.33 2.73 16.82
CA HIS A 468 -40.76 2.95 16.96
C HIS A 468 -41.37 3.91 15.92
N LYS A 469 -40.68 5.02 15.60
CA LYS A 469 -41.22 6.09 14.76
C LYS A 469 -40.99 5.82 13.27
N GLU A 470 -39.85 5.23 12.91
CA GLU A 470 -39.40 5.10 11.52
C GLU A 470 -39.47 3.65 11.03
N LEU A 471 -38.95 2.69 11.82
CA LEU A 471 -38.79 1.31 11.34
C LEU A 471 -40.10 0.50 11.44
N LEU A 472 -40.75 0.48 12.61
CA LEU A 472 -41.99 -0.28 12.83
C LEU A 472 -43.21 0.31 12.09
N ASN A 473 -43.19 1.61 11.81
CA ASN A 473 -44.25 2.27 11.04
C ASN A 473 -44.06 2.13 9.53
N SER A 474 -42.92 1.62 9.09
CA SER A 474 -42.67 1.36 7.67
C SER A 474 -43.30 0.02 7.29
N ASN A 475 -44.18 0.00 6.28
CA ASN A 475 -44.68 -1.25 5.68
C ASN A 475 -43.59 -1.97 4.85
N LEU A 476 -42.31 -1.75 5.16
CA LEU A 476 -41.16 -2.21 4.41
C LEU A 476 -40.61 -3.48 5.08
N SER A 477 -41.04 -4.65 4.63
CA SER A 477 -40.39 -5.89 5.03
C SER A 477 -39.02 -6.01 4.37
N ILE A 478 -37.96 -6.20 5.16
CA ILE A 478 -36.64 -6.54 4.61
C ILE A 478 -36.62 -8.03 4.32
N GLU A 479 -36.74 -8.36 3.05
CA GLU A 479 -36.35 -9.68 2.58
C GLU A 479 -34.83 -9.81 2.74
N ILE A 480 -34.40 -10.53 3.79
CA ILE A 480 -33.04 -11.07 3.88
C ILE A 480 -32.95 -12.26 2.91
N ASN A 481 -33.15 -11.97 1.63
CA ASN A 481 -32.75 -12.89 0.57
C ASN A 481 -31.23 -12.89 0.53
N GLU A 482 -30.65 -13.91 -0.10
CA GLU A 482 -29.24 -13.98 -0.42
C GLU A 482 -28.84 -12.89 -1.45
N TRP A 483 -29.00 -11.60 -1.14
CA TRP A 483 -28.72 -10.47 -2.05
C TRP A 483 -27.26 -10.42 -2.50
N HIS A 484 -26.38 -11.07 -1.75
CA HIS A 484 -24.98 -11.32 -2.05
C HIS A 484 -24.74 -12.60 -2.87
N HIS A 485 -25.66 -13.58 -2.85
CA HIS A 485 -25.62 -14.71 -3.78
C HIS A 485 -26.35 -14.35 -5.08
N THR A 486 -25.68 -14.52 -6.20
CA THR A 486 -26.34 -14.53 -7.51
C THR A 486 -25.85 -15.81 -8.21
N PRO A 487 -26.73 -16.62 -8.83
CA PRO A 487 -26.35 -17.94 -9.35
C PRO A 487 -25.28 -17.89 -10.44
N GLU A 488 -25.10 -16.75 -11.09
CA GLU A 488 -24.06 -16.51 -12.09
C GLU A 488 -23.05 -15.53 -11.49
N LEU A 489 -21.83 -16.01 -11.27
CA LEU A 489 -20.66 -15.13 -11.12
C LEU A 489 -20.66 -14.15 -12.31
N PRO A 490 -20.24 -12.89 -12.15
CA PRO A 490 -20.17 -11.98 -13.28
C PRO A 490 -19.31 -12.64 -14.36
N SER A 491 -19.89 -12.95 -15.52
CA SER A 491 -19.13 -13.49 -16.65
C SER A 491 -18.34 -12.33 -17.27
N TYR A 492 -17.26 -11.92 -16.61
CA TYR A 492 -16.28 -11.09 -17.28
C TYR A 492 -15.77 -11.90 -18.47
N ASP A 493 -15.97 -11.40 -19.69
CA ASP A 493 -15.58 -12.12 -20.90
C ASP A 493 -14.05 -12.33 -20.88
N ASN A 494 -13.62 -13.58 -20.82
CA ASN A 494 -12.22 -13.98 -20.82
C ASN A 494 -11.46 -13.43 -22.04
N VAL A 495 -12.15 -13.29 -23.18
CA VAL A 495 -11.58 -12.69 -24.39
C VAL A 495 -11.22 -11.23 -24.11
N CYS A 496 -12.14 -10.47 -23.50
CA CYS A 496 -11.92 -9.05 -23.20
C CYS A 496 -10.81 -8.82 -22.18
N ILE A 497 -10.70 -9.66 -21.15
CA ILE A 497 -9.62 -9.57 -20.16
C ILE A 497 -8.26 -9.82 -20.80
N LYS A 498 -8.15 -10.87 -21.62
CA LYS A 498 -6.92 -11.20 -22.33
C LYS A 498 -6.49 -10.06 -23.24
N ASP A 499 -7.42 -9.47 -23.99
CA ASP A 499 -7.16 -8.31 -24.85
C ASP A 499 -6.65 -7.09 -24.05
N LYS A 500 -7.20 -6.84 -22.86
CA LYS A 500 -6.72 -5.78 -21.95
C LYS A 500 -5.31 -6.07 -21.42
N VAL A 501 -5.00 -7.32 -21.10
CA VAL A 501 -3.65 -7.73 -20.69
C VAL A 501 -2.65 -7.54 -21.84
N GLU A 502 -2.98 -8.00 -23.04
CA GLU A 502 -2.14 -7.82 -24.24
C GLU A 502 -1.95 -6.34 -24.60
N SER A 503 -3.01 -5.53 -24.51
CA SER A 503 -2.94 -4.08 -24.69
C SER A 503 -2.00 -3.42 -23.67
N MET A 504 -2.03 -3.88 -22.42
CA MET A 504 -1.14 -3.38 -21.38
C MET A 504 0.33 -3.81 -21.63
N GLU A 505 0.57 -5.04 -22.08
CA GLU A 505 1.91 -5.48 -22.49
C GLU A 505 2.47 -4.58 -23.61
N TYR A 506 1.65 -4.27 -24.61
CA TYR A 506 2.01 -3.33 -25.68
C TYR A 506 2.28 -1.91 -25.14
N SER A 507 1.48 -1.45 -24.19
CA SER A 507 1.65 -0.15 -23.52
C SER A 507 2.97 -0.07 -22.74
N ILE A 508 3.37 -1.14 -22.04
CA ILE A 508 4.67 -1.26 -21.36
C ILE A 508 5.82 -1.11 -22.38
N HIS A 509 5.74 -1.82 -23.50
CA HIS A 509 6.73 -1.75 -24.57
C HIS A 509 6.84 -0.33 -25.15
N ASN A 510 5.71 0.31 -25.46
CA ASN A 510 5.69 1.69 -25.95
C ASN A 510 6.29 2.68 -24.94
N PHE A 511 5.92 2.56 -23.66
CA PHE A 511 6.48 3.38 -22.59
C PHE A 511 8.02 3.32 -22.56
N ARG A 512 8.60 2.12 -22.72
CA ARG A 512 10.06 1.92 -22.75
C ARG A 512 10.70 2.57 -23.98
N ILE A 513 10.06 2.49 -25.15
CA ILE A 513 10.53 3.19 -26.37
C ILE A 513 10.58 4.70 -26.10
N GLN A 514 9.50 5.28 -25.56
CA GLN A 514 9.43 6.71 -25.26
C GLN A 514 10.50 7.11 -24.23
N TYR A 515 10.66 6.34 -23.15
CA TYR A 515 11.68 6.59 -22.13
C TYR A 515 13.10 6.66 -22.73
N ARG A 516 13.43 5.77 -23.67
CA ARG A 516 14.73 5.77 -24.35
C ARG A 516 14.90 6.96 -25.29
N LYS A 517 13.86 7.33 -26.04
CA LYS A 517 13.89 8.52 -26.91
C LYS A 517 14.18 9.78 -26.10
N ILE A 518 13.49 9.97 -24.98
CA ILE A 518 13.70 11.11 -24.07
C ILE A 518 15.17 11.15 -23.60
N ASN A 519 15.71 10.02 -23.12
CA ASN A 519 17.09 9.98 -22.64
C ASN A 519 18.12 10.24 -23.75
N LYS A 520 17.91 9.71 -24.97
CA LYS A 520 18.76 10.00 -26.13
C LYS A 520 18.75 11.50 -26.46
N LEU A 521 17.58 12.14 -26.42
CA LEU A 521 17.43 13.59 -26.64
C LEU A 521 18.13 14.41 -25.56
N ILE A 522 17.91 14.10 -24.28
CA ILE A 522 18.56 14.80 -23.15
C ILE A 522 20.08 14.68 -23.25
N HIS A 523 20.62 13.50 -23.55
CA HIS A 523 22.06 13.27 -23.70
C HIS A 523 22.64 14.09 -24.86
N LYS A 524 21.94 14.11 -26.01
CA LYS A 524 22.31 14.95 -27.16
C LYS A 524 22.37 16.42 -26.76
N MET A 525 21.33 16.93 -26.10
CA MET A 525 21.26 18.33 -25.65
C MET A 525 22.37 18.69 -24.67
N ARG A 526 22.67 17.83 -23.69
CA ARG A 526 23.76 18.07 -22.71
C ARG A 526 25.12 18.20 -23.39
N LYS A 527 25.38 17.45 -24.47
CA LYS A 527 26.63 17.55 -25.23
C LYS A 527 26.72 18.82 -26.09
N THR A 528 25.59 19.36 -26.56
CA THR A 528 25.57 20.46 -27.54
C THR A 528 25.17 21.82 -26.97
N ASN A 529 24.64 21.89 -25.75
CA ASN A 529 23.97 23.09 -25.20
C ASN A 529 24.85 24.35 -25.22
N ILE A 530 26.16 24.23 -25.02
CA ILE A 530 27.10 25.37 -24.89
C ILE A 530 27.30 26.12 -26.23
N LEU A 531 26.97 25.50 -27.37
CA LEU A 531 27.23 26.04 -28.71
C LEU A 531 25.94 26.36 -29.51
N GLN A 532 24.76 26.20 -28.91
CA GLN A 532 23.47 26.34 -29.61
C GLN A 532 22.83 27.72 -29.40
N ASN A 533 22.14 28.22 -30.44
CA ASN A 533 21.33 29.43 -30.34
C ASN A 533 19.99 29.17 -29.62
N ASP A 534 19.33 30.24 -29.19
CA ASP A 534 18.04 30.17 -28.45
C ASP A 534 16.92 29.43 -29.20
N LYS A 535 16.89 29.51 -30.54
CA LYS A 535 15.88 28.84 -31.36
C LYS A 535 16.04 27.32 -31.30
N ASP A 536 17.28 26.84 -31.38
CA ASP A 536 17.61 25.42 -31.29
C ASP A 536 17.31 24.89 -29.88
N ILE A 537 17.62 25.66 -28.83
CA ILE A 537 17.30 25.31 -27.44
C ILE A 537 15.79 25.16 -27.25
N ARG A 538 14.99 26.13 -27.71
CA ARG A 538 13.52 26.07 -27.62
C ARG A 538 12.95 24.86 -28.36
N THR A 539 13.47 24.56 -29.55
CA THR A 539 13.04 23.42 -30.37
C THR A 539 13.33 22.10 -29.66
N ASN A 540 14.52 21.95 -29.10
CA ASN A 540 14.92 20.74 -28.40
C ASN A 540 14.14 20.54 -27.08
N ILE A 541 13.89 21.61 -26.32
CA ILE A 541 13.02 21.54 -25.12
C ILE A 541 11.59 21.12 -25.51
N ALA A 542 11.03 21.68 -26.58
CA ALA A 542 9.71 21.30 -27.06
C ALA A 542 9.66 19.82 -27.46
N ALA A 543 10.70 19.32 -28.12
CA ALA A 543 10.82 17.90 -28.46
C ALA A 543 10.84 17.01 -27.22
N VAL A 544 11.66 17.35 -26.20
CA VAL A 544 11.68 16.62 -24.92
C VAL A 544 10.30 16.65 -24.26
N ASN A 545 9.63 17.80 -24.21
CA ASN A 545 8.30 17.92 -23.60
C ASN A 545 7.25 17.06 -24.31
N ASN A 546 7.27 17.00 -25.64
CA ASN A 546 6.35 16.17 -26.41
C ASN A 546 6.57 14.67 -26.14
N GLU A 547 7.82 14.23 -26.07
CA GLU A 547 8.15 12.83 -25.76
C GLU A 547 7.80 12.49 -24.30
N VAL A 548 8.06 13.39 -23.35
CA VAL A 548 7.60 13.23 -21.95
C VAL A 548 6.09 13.13 -21.88
N LYS A 549 5.34 14.00 -22.57
CA LYS A 549 3.88 13.93 -22.63
C LYS A 549 3.42 12.57 -23.18
N SER A 550 4.05 12.10 -24.26
CA SER A 550 3.75 10.81 -24.87
C SER A 550 4.01 9.63 -23.93
N LEU A 551 5.07 9.72 -23.11
CA LEU A 551 5.36 8.75 -22.04
C LEU A 551 4.28 8.76 -20.95
N LEU A 552 3.88 9.94 -20.46
CA LEU A 552 2.82 10.10 -19.45
C LEU A 552 1.45 9.66 -19.98
N ASP A 553 1.24 9.71 -21.30
CA ASP A 553 -0.01 9.36 -21.95
C ASP A 553 -0.22 7.85 -22.16
N THR A 554 0.82 7.03 -21.97
CA THR A 554 0.70 5.57 -22.05
C THR A 554 -0.22 5.01 -20.97
N ASP A 555 -1.00 3.97 -21.30
CA ASP A 555 -1.83 3.27 -20.30
C ASP A 555 -0.98 2.73 -19.15
N PHE A 556 0.22 2.21 -19.42
CA PHE A 556 1.12 1.73 -18.36
C PHE A 556 1.43 2.84 -17.34
N PHE A 557 1.73 4.05 -17.79
CA PHE A 557 1.96 5.17 -16.88
C PHE A 557 0.68 5.54 -16.14
N LYS A 558 -0.44 5.74 -16.86
CA LYS A 558 -1.72 6.17 -16.28
C LYS A 558 -2.26 5.19 -15.24
N VAL A 559 -2.11 3.89 -15.50
CA VAL A 559 -2.67 2.82 -14.67
C VAL A 559 -1.76 2.48 -13.49
N TYR A 560 -0.45 2.38 -13.70
CA TYR A 560 0.46 1.85 -12.66
C TYR A 560 1.40 2.87 -12.03
N LEU A 561 1.75 3.93 -12.75
CA LEU A 561 2.78 4.87 -12.30
C LEU A 561 2.21 6.20 -11.82
N SER A 562 1.05 6.61 -12.32
CA SER A 562 0.44 7.91 -12.03
C SER A 562 0.22 8.13 -10.53
N LEU A 563 -0.28 7.11 -9.82
CA LEU A 563 -0.54 7.17 -8.38
C LEU A 563 0.78 7.12 -7.56
N PRO A 564 1.69 6.14 -7.74
CA PRO A 564 2.98 6.14 -7.06
C PRO A 564 3.84 7.38 -7.32
N LEU A 565 3.76 7.94 -8.53
CA LEU A 565 4.58 9.09 -8.95
C LEU A 565 3.84 10.42 -8.88
N LYS A 566 2.59 10.46 -8.42
CA LYS A 566 1.76 11.67 -8.39
C LYS A 566 2.52 12.89 -7.88
N TYR A 567 3.15 12.73 -6.72
CA TYR A 567 4.00 13.77 -6.12
C TYR A 567 5.18 14.17 -7.01
N HIS A 568 5.91 13.20 -7.58
CA HIS A 568 7.08 13.48 -8.41
C HIS A 568 6.69 14.19 -9.71
N THR A 569 5.59 13.77 -10.35
CA THR A 569 5.04 14.40 -11.56
C THR A 569 4.63 15.82 -11.27
N GLU A 570 3.87 16.01 -10.19
CA GLU A 570 3.47 17.32 -9.74
C GLU A 570 4.70 18.21 -9.44
N ASN A 571 5.67 17.74 -8.66
CA ASN A 571 6.92 18.44 -8.33
C ASN A 571 7.72 18.84 -9.58
N LEU A 572 7.79 17.98 -10.60
CA LEU A 572 8.42 18.31 -11.88
C LEU A 572 7.75 19.51 -12.54
N VAL A 573 6.41 19.46 -12.70
CA VAL A 573 5.64 20.55 -13.33
C VAL A 573 5.91 21.86 -12.60
N LYS A 574 5.91 21.83 -11.27
CA LYS A 574 6.10 23.01 -10.42
C LYS A 574 7.51 23.59 -10.52
N ARG A 575 8.54 22.75 -10.49
CA ARG A 575 9.93 23.19 -10.69
C ARG A 575 10.14 23.80 -12.07
N ILE A 576 9.49 23.28 -13.11
CA ILE A 576 9.54 23.86 -14.46
C ILE A 576 8.83 25.22 -14.48
N LEU A 577 7.64 25.35 -13.86
CA LEU A 577 6.93 26.62 -13.74
C LEU A 577 7.74 27.68 -12.98
N GLY A 578 8.43 27.29 -11.89
CA GLY A 578 9.31 28.20 -11.14
C GLY A 578 10.45 28.80 -11.96
N LEU A 579 10.84 28.17 -13.08
CA LEU A 579 11.85 28.72 -14.00
C LEU A 579 11.28 29.77 -14.97
N GLN A 580 9.98 30.08 -14.93
CA GLN A 580 9.37 31.08 -15.82
C GLN A 580 10.01 32.46 -15.68
N PHE A 581 10.58 32.77 -14.50
CA PHE A 581 11.22 34.04 -14.18
C PHE A 581 12.69 34.14 -14.62
N ILE A 582 13.25 33.07 -15.19
CA ILE A 582 14.59 33.07 -15.78
C ILE A 582 14.45 33.31 -17.28
N ASP A 583 14.92 34.47 -17.74
CA ASP A 583 14.89 34.85 -19.16
C ASP A 583 16.01 34.18 -19.97
N ASP A 584 17.19 33.99 -19.36
CA ASP A 584 18.35 33.38 -20.02
C ASP A 584 18.13 31.88 -20.27
N LEU A 585 17.95 31.52 -21.54
CA LEU A 585 17.73 30.14 -21.97
C LEU A 585 18.94 29.23 -21.77
N GLN A 586 20.16 29.78 -21.80
CA GLN A 586 21.39 29.02 -21.55
C GLN A 586 21.49 28.58 -20.08
N VAL A 587 20.91 29.35 -19.17
CA VAL A 587 20.81 29.00 -17.73
C VAL A 587 19.58 28.14 -17.45
N LYS A 588 18.45 28.45 -18.09
CA LYS A 588 17.17 27.77 -17.88
C LYS A 588 17.15 26.34 -18.43
N SER A 589 17.69 26.13 -19.63
CA SER A 589 17.69 24.83 -20.31
C SER A 589 18.35 23.71 -19.49
N PRO A 590 19.59 23.87 -18.97
CA PRO A 590 20.22 22.88 -18.10
C PRO A 590 19.40 22.55 -16.85
N LYS A 591 18.74 23.54 -16.23
CA LYS A 591 17.87 23.32 -15.05
C LYS A 591 16.65 22.48 -15.40
N ILE A 592 15.95 22.79 -16.49
CA ILE A 592 14.81 22.00 -17.00
C ILE A 592 15.26 20.56 -17.24
N LEU A 593 16.36 20.35 -17.96
CA LEU A 593 16.90 19.03 -18.25
C LEU A 593 17.28 18.28 -16.96
N GLY A 594 17.86 18.97 -15.98
CA GLY A 594 18.17 18.40 -14.67
C GLY A 594 16.91 17.89 -13.96
N TYR A 595 15.86 18.70 -13.89
CA TYR A 595 14.60 18.32 -13.25
C TYR A 595 13.91 17.14 -13.96
N ILE A 596 13.87 17.17 -15.30
CA ILE A 596 13.30 16.07 -16.09
C ILE A 596 14.11 14.78 -15.88
N THR A 597 15.45 14.84 -15.87
CA THR A 597 16.28 13.65 -15.61
C THR A 597 16.02 13.07 -14.23
N SER A 598 16.01 13.90 -13.17
CA SER A 598 15.72 13.40 -11.83
C SER A 598 14.31 12.78 -11.72
N TYR A 599 13.32 13.36 -12.41
CA TYR A 599 11.99 12.76 -12.50
C TYR A 599 12.01 11.39 -13.22
N LEU A 600 12.72 11.29 -14.35
CA LEU A 600 12.84 10.05 -15.11
C LEU A 600 13.54 8.94 -14.32
N ASP A 601 14.46 9.28 -13.42
CA ASP A 601 15.09 8.29 -12.53
C ASP A 601 14.06 7.66 -11.58
N TYR A 602 13.16 8.46 -10.98
CA TYR A 602 12.05 7.94 -10.17
C TYR A 602 11.06 7.11 -11.00
N VAL A 603 10.78 7.55 -12.23
CA VAL A 603 9.93 6.83 -13.19
C VAL A 603 10.52 5.46 -13.49
N LYS A 604 11.82 5.40 -13.82
CA LYS A 604 12.53 4.15 -14.11
C LYS A 604 12.50 3.22 -12.91
N GLN A 605 12.94 3.69 -11.75
CA GLN A 605 12.98 2.88 -10.52
C GLN A 605 11.60 2.28 -10.21
N THR A 606 10.56 3.13 -10.21
CA THR A 606 9.19 2.68 -9.89
C THR A 606 8.65 1.71 -10.93
N SER A 607 8.95 1.92 -12.22
CA SER A 607 8.56 0.99 -13.28
C SER A 607 9.25 -0.37 -13.17
N GLU A 608 10.56 -0.40 -12.88
CA GLU A 608 11.32 -1.64 -12.72
C GLU A 608 10.86 -2.43 -11.49
N GLU A 609 10.48 -1.73 -10.42
CA GLU A 609 9.88 -2.34 -9.22
C GLU A 609 8.49 -2.93 -9.48
N LEU A 610 7.61 -2.26 -10.23
CA LEU A 610 6.20 -2.69 -10.40
C LEU A 610 5.98 -3.72 -11.52
N ILE A 611 6.80 -3.74 -12.56
CA ILE A 611 6.63 -4.67 -13.70
C ILE A 611 6.54 -6.15 -13.29
N PRO A 612 7.36 -6.67 -12.34
CA PRO A 612 7.21 -8.03 -11.85
C PRO A 612 5.83 -8.32 -11.26
N TYR A 613 5.27 -7.38 -10.46
CA TYR A 613 3.93 -7.51 -9.87
C TYR A 613 2.85 -7.59 -10.95
N ILE A 614 2.96 -6.73 -11.97
CA ILE A 614 2.02 -6.68 -13.09
C ILE A 614 2.03 -7.99 -13.86
N GLN A 615 3.22 -8.55 -14.13
CA GLN A 615 3.34 -9.81 -14.88
C GLN A 615 2.74 -10.99 -14.12
N VAL A 616 2.96 -11.07 -12.80
CA VAL A 616 2.33 -12.08 -11.94
C VAL A 616 0.82 -11.96 -11.95
N ALA A 617 0.29 -10.75 -11.74
CA ALA A 617 -1.14 -10.49 -11.72
C ALA A 617 -1.82 -10.77 -13.07
N SER A 618 -1.23 -10.28 -14.18
CA SER A 618 -1.69 -10.55 -15.54
C SER A 618 -1.80 -12.06 -15.78
N LYS A 619 -0.79 -12.83 -15.37
CA LYS A 619 -0.79 -14.28 -15.52
C LYS A 619 -1.92 -14.94 -14.72
N GLN A 620 -2.07 -14.60 -13.44
CA GLN A 620 -3.12 -15.15 -12.56
C GLN A 620 -4.54 -14.89 -13.10
N VAL A 621 -4.70 -13.79 -13.82
CA VAL A 621 -5.97 -13.37 -14.39
C VAL A 621 -6.24 -14.07 -15.73
N THR A 622 -5.22 -14.21 -16.59
CA THR A 622 -5.37 -14.92 -17.88
C THR A 622 -5.43 -16.44 -17.71
N ASP A 623 -4.78 -16.99 -16.70
CA ASP A 623 -4.66 -18.44 -16.47
C ASP A 623 -5.90 -19.05 -15.78
N LYS A 624 -6.93 -18.26 -15.48
CA LYS A 624 -8.13 -18.72 -14.75
C LYS A 624 -8.95 -19.80 -15.47
N HIS A 625 -8.62 -20.08 -16.73
CA HIS A 625 -9.16 -21.18 -17.53
C HIS A 625 -8.08 -22.02 -18.23
N ASN A 626 -6.80 -21.89 -17.87
CA ASN A 626 -5.85 -22.92 -18.24
C ASN A 626 -6.16 -24.14 -17.36
N GLU A 627 -6.59 -25.24 -17.98
CA GLU A 627 -6.62 -26.56 -17.34
C GLU A 627 -5.23 -27.01 -16.85
N ASN A 628 -4.20 -26.21 -17.16
CA ASN A 628 -2.81 -26.48 -16.87
C ASN A 628 -2.40 -26.03 -15.45
N ASN A 629 -1.65 -26.90 -14.79
CA ASN A 629 -1.03 -26.71 -13.49
C ASN A 629 0.32 -26.00 -13.65
N LEU A 630 0.44 -24.80 -13.05
CA LEU A 630 1.69 -24.06 -12.98
C LEU A 630 2.55 -24.54 -11.81
N TYR A 631 3.77 -24.98 -12.10
CA TYR A 631 4.80 -25.31 -11.13
C TYR A 631 5.89 -24.23 -11.15
N LEU A 632 5.99 -23.43 -10.10
CA LEU A 632 7.04 -22.43 -9.93
C LEU A 632 8.40 -23.10 -9.69
N SER A 633 9.48 -22.41 -10.03
CA SER A 633 10.87 -22.92 -9.92
C SER A 633 11.24 -23.47 -8.54
N ASP A 634 10.58 -23.04 -7.47
CA ASP A 634 10.77 -23.49 -6.09
C ASP A 634 9.77 -24.57 -5.61
N SER A 635 8.90 -25.08 -6.49
CA SER A 635 7.86 -26.08 -6.16
C SER A 635 8.39 -27.48 -5.80
N GLY A 636 9.72 -27.66 -5.66
CA GLY A 636 10.35 -28.91 -5.26
C GLY A 636 10.32 -30.05 -6.30
N VAL A 637 9.54 -29.92 -7.38
CA VAL A 637 9.49 -30.90 -8.49
C VAL A 637 10.73 -30.83 -9.39
N PHE A 638 11.49 -29.74 -9.32
CA PHE A 638 12.64 -29.47 -10.17
C PHE A 638 13.95 -29.93 -9.51
N SER A 639 14.74 -30.72 -10.24
CA SER A 639 16.09 -31.12 -9.84
C SER A 639 17.12 -30.21 -10.50
N TYR A 640 17.95 -29.55 -9.69
CA TYR A 640 18.99 -28.63 -10.13
C TYR A 640 20.38 -29.25 -9.92
N GLU A 641 21.17 -29.34 -10.98
CA GLU A 641 22.56 -29.84 -10.99
C GLU A 641 23.51 -28.70 -11.43
N GLY A 642 24.65 -28.55 -10.76
CA GLY A 642 25.52 -27.38 -10.87
C GLY A 642 25.15 -26.25 -9.90
N LYS A 643 25.77 -25.08 -10.04
CA LYS A 643 25.57 -23.94 -9.14
C LYS A 643 24.39 -23.08 -9.59
N TRP A 644 23.27 -23.24 -8.89
CA TRP A 644 22.08 -22.41 -9.07
C TRP A 644 21.92 -21.41 -7.93
N ASN A 645 21.42 -20.23 -8.27
CA ASN A 645 21.05 -19.20 -7.32
C ASN A 645 19.55 -18.91 -7.47
N SER A 646 18.91 -18.45 -6.41
CA SER A 646 17.51 -18.04 -6.44
C SER A 646 17.37 -16.54 -6.15
N HIS A 647 16.45 -15.85 -6.83
CA HIS A 647 16.09 -14.48 -6.53
C HIS A 647 14.57 -14.32 -6.45
N ASN A 648 14.08 -13.62 -5.43
CA ASN A 648 12.66 -13.29 -5.29
C ASN A 648 12.47 -11.80 -5.61
N TYR A 649 11.77 -11.50 -6.72
CA TYR A 649 11.48 -10.13 -7.14
C TYR A 649 10.38 -9.46 -6.30
N LEU A 650 9.51 -10.27 -5.68
CA LEU A 650 8.44 -9.75 -4.87
C LEU A 650 8.91 -9.68 -3.43
N ASN A 651 9.13 -8.46 -2.93
CA ASN A 651 9.40 -8.22 -1.50
C ASN A 651 8.10 -8.28 -0.68
N VAL A 652 7.27 -9.28 -0.95
CA VAL A 652 5.97 -9.49 -0.33
C VAL A 652 5.96 -10.87 0.30
N LYS A 653 5.87 -10.90 1.63
CA LYS A 653 5.61 -12.14 2.38
C LYS A 653 4.10 -12.43 2.29
N SER A 654 3.70 -13.10 1.22
CA SER A 654 2.37 -13.69 1.01
C SER A 654 2.53 -15.10 0.45
N ASP A 655 1.58 -15.97 0.80
CA ASP A 655 1.62 -17.40 0.52
C ASP A 655 1.29 -17.71 -0.95
N ASN A 656 0.57 -16.83 -1.65
CA ASN A 656 0.16 -17.05 -3.05
C ASN A 656 0.91 -16.14 -4.05
N LEU A 657 1.84 -15.30 -3.58
CA LEU A 657 2.33 -14.15 -4.36
C LEU A 657 3.84 -14.02 -4.27
N ARG A 658 4.56 -14.88 -5.02
CA ARG A 658 6.00 -14.81 -5.21
C ARG A 658 6.37 -15.02 -6.67
N LEU A 659 7.41 -14.33 -7.11
CA LEU A 659 8.07 -14.58 -8.39
C LEU A 659 9.51 -14.92 -8.07
N ILE A 660 9.74 -16.22 -7.79
CA ILE A 660 11.06 -16.77 -7.57
C ILE A 660 11.61 -17.20 -8.93
N GLU A 661 12.79 -16.69 -9.26
CA GLU A 661 13.58 -17.20 -10.36
C GLU A 661 14.73 -18.04 -9.82
N TYR A 662 15.05 -19.11 -10.53
CA TYR A 662 16.31 -19.83 -10.40
C TYR A 662 17.19 -19.46 -11.59
N TYR A 663 18.44 -19.10 -11.32
CA TYR A 663 19.37 -18.69 -12.36
C TYR A 663 20.76 -19.26 -12.13
N THR A 664 21.48 -19.47 -13.23
CA THR A 664 22.86 -19.95 -13.26
C THR A 664 23.60 -19.26 -14.39
N ASN A 665 24.90 -19.08 -14.22
CA ASN A 665 25.83 -18.66 -15.26
C ASN A 665 26.99 -19.68 -15.40
N GLU A 666 26.82 -20.88 -14.86
CA GLU A 666 27.77 -21.97 -14.97
C GLU A 666 27.41 -22.88 -16.14
N ILE A 667 28.35 -23.06 -17.05
CA ILE A 667 28.23 -23.92 -18.23
C ILE A 667 28.02 -25.37 -17.78
N GLY A 668 27.10 -26.08 -18.43
CA GLY A 668 26.80 -27.48 -18.13
C GLY A 668 25.92 -27.68 -16.89
N SER A 669 25.41 -26.60 -16.29
CA SER A 669 24.37 -26.69 -15.26
C SER A 669 23.11 -27.30 -15.86
N LYS A 670 22.45 -28.19 -15.11
CA LYS A 670 21.26 -28.90 -15.58
C LYS A 670 20.03 -28.67 -14.71
N LEU A 671 18.88 -28.65 -15.35
CA LEU A 671 17.55 -28.68 -14.73
C LEU A 671 16.79 -29.88 -15.27
N LYS A 672 16.30 -30.75 -14.39
CA LYS A 672 15.63 -32.00 -14.77
C LYS A 672 14.33 -32.22 -14.00
N PHE A 673 13.34 -32.78 -14.66
CA PHE A 673 12.07 -33.21 -14.06
C PHE A 673 11.31 -34.15 -15.00
N ASN A 674 10.29 -34.82 -14.49
CA ASN A 674 9.37 -35.64 -15.27
C ASN A 674 7.98 -35.00 -15.28
N PHE A 675 7.16 -35.28 -16.28
CA PHE A 675 5.75 -34.89 -16.27
C PHE A 675 4.88 -35.90 -17.01
N GLN A 676 3.59 -35.90 -16.69
CA GLN A 676 2.57 -36.66 -17.39
C GLN A 676 1.45 -35.70 -17.78
N GLY A 677 1.26 -35.48 -19.08
CA GLY A 677 0.32 -34.49 -19.64
C GLY A 677 0.38 -34.47 -21.16
N LYS A 678 -0.57 -33.81 -21.82
CA LYS A 678 -0.57 -33.62 -23.29
C LYS A 678 0.24 -32.41 -23.73
N SER A 679 0.52 -31.48 -22.82
CA SER A 679 1.19 -30.22 -23.12
C SER A 679 2.21 -29.86 -22.04
N LEU A 680 3.29 -29.20 -22.45
CA LEU A 680 4.28 -28.62 -21.56
C LEU A 680 4.71 -27.26 -22.10
N ARG A 681 4.70 -26.28 -21.21
CA ARG A 681 5.19 -24.92 -21.46
C ARG A 681 6.26 -24.58 -20.43
N LEU A 682 7.42 -24.09 -20.87
CA LEU A 682 8.54 -23.71 -20.00
C LEU A 682 8.70 -22.20 -19.96
N LEU A 683 8.90 -21.68 -18.75
CA LEU A 683 8.90 -20.27 -18.44
C LEU A 683 10.27 -19.81 -17.92
N GLY A 684 10.82 -18.76 -18.52
CA GLY A 684 12.19 -18.29 -18.31
C GLY A 684 12.34 -16.81 -18.67
N SER A 685 13.52 -16.23 -18.45
CA SER A 685 13.77 -14.84 -18.85
C SER A 685 14.37 -14.75 -20.25
N LEU A 686 13.64 -14.14 -21.19
CA LEU A 686 14.15 -13.78 -22.52
C LEU A 686 14.68 -12.33 -22.53
N ARG A 687 15.53 -11.99 -21.58
CA ARG A 687 16.18 -10.67 -21.48
C ARG A 687 17.44 -10.64 -22.34
N SER A 688 17.82 -9.47 -22.84
CA SER A 688 19.08 -9.30 -23.59
C SER A 688 20.35 -9.57 -22.75
N ASP A 689 20.26 -9.45 -21.41
CA ASP A 689 21.34 -9.82 -20.48
C ASP A 689 21.18 -11.26 -19.92
N ARG A 690 20.43 -12.11 -20.63
CA ARG A 690 20.26 -13.54 -20.33
C ARG A 690 20.60 -14.38 -21.56
N THR A 691 20.96 -15.64 -21.32
CA THR A 691 21.29 -16.56 -22.40
C THR A 691 20.04 -17.18 -23.01
N SER A 692 20.02 -17.27 -24.34
CA SER A 692 19.10 -18.14 -25.09
C SER A 692 19.77 -19.46 -25.49
N LYS A 693 21.08 -19.63 -25.23
CA LYS A 693 21.86 -20.79 -25.63
C LYS A 693 21.72 -21.90 -24.60
N ILE A 694 20.65 -22.66 -24.75
CA ILE A 694 20.35 -23.83 -23.94
C ILE A 694 20.08 -25.03 -24.83
N LYS A 695 20.41 -26.21 -24.31
CA LYS A 695 20.03 -27.49 -24.90
C LYS A 695 18.88 -28.07 -24.10
N LEU A 696 17.73 -28.24 -24.74
CA LEU A 696 16.58 -28.92 -24.15
C LEU A 696 16.50 -30.36 -24.68
N ILE A 697 16.28 -31.32 -23.81
CA ILE A 697 16.09 -32.73 -24.14
C ILE A 697 14.72 -33.16 -23.61
N LEU A 698 13.83 -33.60 -24.49
CA LEU A 698 12.51 -34.14 -24.16
C LEU A 698 12.42 -35.57 -24.71
N ASP A 699 12.25 -36.55 -23.83
CA ASP A 699 12.24 -37.99 -24.16
C ASP A 699 13.44 -38.44 -25.02
N GLY A 700 14.62 -37.88 -24.77
CA GLY A 700 15.84 -38.14 -25.53
C GLY A 700 15.97 -37.34 -26.84
N ASN A 701 14.92 -36.66 -27.29
CA ASN A 701 14.99 -35.76 -28.44
C ASN A 701 15.57 -34.41 -28.02
N THR A 702 16.61 -33.96 -28.73
CA THR A 702 17.29 -32.68 -28.45
C THR A 702 16.70 -31.54 -29.27
N TYR A 703 16.44 -30.42 -28.63
CA TYR A 703 15.98 -29.16 -29.20
C TYR A 703 17.03 -28.08 -28.92
N ASP A 704 17.55 -27.47 -29.98
CA ASP A 704 18.42 -26.29 -29.88
C ASP A 704 17.56 -25.03 -29.99
N LEU A 705 17.49 -24.27 -28.91
CA LEU A 705 16.62 -23.09 -28.79
C LEU A 705 17.38 -21.77 -29.03
N SER A 706 18.67 -21.86 -29.38
CA SER A 706 19.58 -20.70 -29.48
C SER A 706 19.15 -19.69 -30.54
N GLU A 707 18.68 -20.16 -31.70
CA GLU A 707 18.22 -19.31 -32.82
C GLU A 707 16.77 -18.85 -32.66
N GLN A 708 15.89 -19.70 -32.12
CA GLN A 708 14.47 -19.40 -31.94
C GLN A 708 14.22 -18.33 -30.87
N ASN A 709 15.07 -18.28 -29.84
CA ASN A 709 14.95 -17.38 -28.71
C ASN A 709 15.94 -16.20 -28.78
N ALA A 710 16.54 -15.93 -29.95
CA ALA A 710 17.40 -14.78 -30.17
C ALA A 710 16.58 -13.48 -30.08
N ILE A 711 16.58 -12.84 -28.92
CA ILE A 711 15.84 -11.59 -28.68
C ILE A 711 16.55 -10.42 -29.36
N ASP A 712 15.77 -9.57 -30.02
CA ASP A 712 16.23 -8.28 -30.51
C ASP A 712 16.73 -7.44 -29.32
N LYS A 713 18.00 -7.00 -29.34
CA LYS A 713 18.68 -6.32 -28.21
C LYS A 713 17.99 -5.03 -27.74
N GLU A 714 16.96 -4.59 -28.45
CA GLU A 714 16.27 -3.33 -28.25
C GLU A 714 14.92 -3.45 -27.54
N ASP A 715 14.42 -4.63 -27.14
CA ASP A 715 13.17 -4.75 -26.37
C ASP A 715 13.35 -5.21 -24.92
N THR A 716 12.68 -4.51 -24.02
CA THR A 716 12.79 -4.76 -22.58
C THR A 716 11.81 -5.88 -22.20
N PRO A 717 12.09 -6.63 -21.13
CA PRO A 717 11.73 -8.03 -21.00
C PRO A 717 10.36 -8.29 -20.42
N LYS A 718 9.78 -9.42 -20.82
CA LYS A 718 8.89 -10.21 -19.98
C LYS A 718 9.80 -10.95 -18.98
N LEU A 719 9.64 -10.73 -17.65
CA LEU A 719 10.45 -11.49 -16.69
C LEU A 719 10.15 -12.97 -16.88
N MET A 720 8.88 -13.33 -16.97
CA MET A 720 8.42 -14.69 -17.23
C MET A 720 7.91 -14.81 -18.68
N SER A 721 8.77 -15.28 -19.58
CA SER A 721 8.46 -15.58 -20.98
C SER A 721 8.34 -17.08 -21.21
N GLU A 722 7.48 -17.47 -22.15
CA GLU A 722 7.57 -18.79 -22.78
C GLU A 722 8.83 -18.84 -23.65
N PHE A 723 9.74 -19.77 -23.36
CA PHE A 723 10.91 -20.05 -24.21
C PHE A 723 10.83 -21.43 -24.88
N PHE A 724 9.86 -22.24 -24.49
CA PHE A 724 9.56 -23.53 -25.11
C PHE A 724 8.11 -23.93 -24.84
N LYS A 725 7.46 -24.51 -25.86
CA LYS A 725 6.14 -25.12 -25.75
C LYS A 725 6.06 -26.35 -26.64
N VAL A 726 5.41 -27.39 -26.12
CA VAL A 726 5.05 -28.60 -26.87
C VAL A 726 3.62 -29.00 -26.50
N ASP A 727 2.86 -29.45 -27.50
CA ASP A 727 1.48 -29.91 -27.38
C ASP A 727 1.36 -31.32 -28.02
N ASN A 728 0.22 -31.99 -27.80
CA ASN A 728 -0.12 -33.31 -28.36
C ASN A 728 0.78 -34.48 -27.91
N LEU A 729 1.26 -34.44 -26.67
CA LEU A 729 1.96 -35.55 -26.03
C LEU A 729 0.99 -36.62 -25.51
N ASP A 730 1.50 -37.82 -25.25
CA ASP A 730 0.71 -38.93 -24.74
C ASP A 730 0.47 -38.79 -23.24
N LYS A 731 -0.77 -38.43 -22.85
CA LYS A 731 -1.18 -38.29 -21.45
C LYS A 731 -0.97 -39.56 -20.62
N GLY A 732 -0.96 -40.75 -21.23
CA GLY A 732 -0.75 -42.02 -20.54
C GLY A 732 0.71 -42.29 -20.18
N ARG A 733 1.65 -41.51 -20.72
CA ARG A 733 3.09 -41.72 -20.59
C ARG A 733 3.72 -40.64 -19.70
N THR A 734 4.73 -41.05 -18.94
CA THR A 734 5.65 -40.11 -18.27
C THR A 734 6.74 -39.68 -19.25
N HIS A 735 6.87 -38.36 -19.41
CA HIS A 735 7.85 -37.71 -20.26
C HIS A 735 9.00 -37.15 -19.40
N SER A 736 10.24 -37.28 -19.89
CA SER A 736 11.44 -36.79 -19.20
C SER A 736 11.96 -35.50 -19.82
N VAL A 737 12.26 -34.49 -19.00
CA VAL A 737 12.77 -33.19 -19.44
C VAL A 737 14.14 -32.92 -18.81
N GLU A 738 15.10 -32.52 -19.63
CA GLU A 738 16.42 -32.01 -19.21
C GLU A 738 16.75 -30.72 -19.96
N ILE A 739 17.18 -29.69 -19.23
CA ILE A 739 17.71 -28.42 -19.78
C ILE A 739 19.16 -28.30 -19.34
N GLU A 740 20.06 -27.99 -20.27
CA GLU A 740 21.49 -27.81 -20.04
C GLU A 740 21.95 -26.43 -20.58
N THR A 741 22.71 -25.69 -19.78
CA THR A 741 23.29 -24.38 -20.20
C THR A 741 24.53 -24.57 -21.05
N LEU A 742 24.64 -23.82 -22.15
CA LEU A 742 25.73 -23.99 -23.13
C LEU A 742 26.77 -22.86 -23.11
N ASP A 743 26.51 -21.76 -22.41
CA ASP A 743 27.45 -20.65 -22.24
C ASP A 743 27.46 -20.09 -20.80
N ASP A 744 28.31 -19.11 -20.55
CA ASP A 744 28.53 -18.47 -19.25
C ASP A 744 27.66 -17.23 -19.02
N ASN A 745 26.70 -16.96 -19.92
CA ASN A 745 25.68 -15.94 -19.72
C ASN A 745 24.60 -16.46 -18.78
N ILE A 746 23.89 -15.56 -18.10
CA ILE A 746 22.91 -15.96 -17.07
C ILE A 746 21.69 -16.62 -17.75
N PHE A 747 21.42 -17.88 -17.46
CA PHE A 747 20.14 -18.54 -17.74
C PHE A 747 19.19 -18.32 -16.56
N THR A 748 17.89 -18.16 -16.83
CA THR A 748 16.88 -17.92 -15.80
C THR A 748 15.63 -18.73 -16.08
N PHE A 749 15.18 -19.46 -15.07
CA PHE A 749 14.02 -20.32 -15.07
C PHE A 749 13.00 -19.87 -14.00
N TYR A 750 11.73 -19.73 -14.39
CA TYR A 750 10.63 -19.36 -13.51
C TYR A 750 9.70 -20.52 -13.17
N GLY A 751 9.61 -21.54 -14.04
CA GLY A 751 8.72 -22.66 -13.82
C GLY A 751 8.27 -23.33 -15.11
N ALA A 752 7.34 -24.27 -14.95
CA ALA A 752 6.73 -25.00 -16.05
C ALA A 752 5.22 -25.13 -15.83
N ASP A 753 4.50 -25.28 -16.93
CA ASP A 753 3.05 -25.36 -16.96
C ASP A 753 2.60 -26.55 -17.82
N THR A 754 1.66 -27.36 -17.33
CA THR A 754 1.18 -28.58 -18.01
C THR A 754 -0.28 -28.90 -17.67
N ASP A 755 -1.05 -29.46 -18.61
CA ASP A 755 -2.42 -29.97 -18.39
C ASP A 755 -2.49 -31.21 -17.46
N GLY A 756 -1.34 -31.72 -17.01
CA GLY A 756 -1.26 -32.85 -16.11
C GLY A 756 -0.41 -32.59 -14.86
N ARG A 757 0.51 -33.50 -14.52
CA ARG A 757 1.29 -33.47 -13.28
C ARG A 757 2.79 -33.47 -13.56
N LEU A 758 3.53 -32.57 -12.91
CA LEU A 758 4.99 -32.65 -12.81
C LEU A 758 5.40 -33.53 -11.63
N PHE A 759 6.52 -34.23 -11.83
CA PHE A 759 7.15 -35.11 -10.87
C PHE A 759 8.63 -34.75 -10.69
N HIS A 760 9.12 -34.83 -9.46
CA HIS A 760 10.56 -34.92 -9.25
C HIS A 760 11.10 -36.25 -9.82
N LEU A 761 12.38 -36.28 -10.22
CA LEU A 761 13.04 -37.51 -10.73
C LEU A 761 13.01 -38.69 -9.74
N ASP A 762 12.89 -38.36 -8.47
CA ASP A 762 12.89 -39.29 -7.34
C ASP A 762 11.51 -39.46 -6.71
N GLU A 763 10.49 -38.85 -7.30
CA GLU A 763 9.12 -38.98 -6.81
C GLU A 763 8.53 -40.35 -7.18
N VAL A 764 7.94 -40.99 -6.18
CA VAL A 764 7.11 -42.19 -6.35
C VAL A 764 5.68 -41.90 -5.90
N THR A 765 4.72 -42.68 -6.42
CA THR A 765 3.29 -42.52 -6.10
C THR A 765 2.74 -43.62 -5.20
N ASP A 766 3.40 -44.78 -5.15
CA ASP A 766 3.12 -45.85 -4.18
C ASP A 766 4.23 -45.89 -3.14
N ILE A 767 3.85 -46.02 -1.87
CA ILE A 767 4.77 -46.14 -0.73
C ILE A 767 5.63 -47.40 -0.80
N LYS A 768 5.21 -48.43 -1.53
CA LYS A 768 5.98 -49.65 -1.75
C LYS A 768 7.25 -49.37 -2.54
N ASP A 769 7.17 -48.48 -3.52
CA ASP A 769 8.27 -48.08 -4.41
C ASP A 769 9.21 -47.05 -3.76
N LEU A 770 8.90 -46.62 -2.53
CA LEU A 770 9.71 -45.63 -1.82
C LEU A 770 10.98 -46.26 -1.25
N ASP A 771 12.11 -46.05 -1.92
CA ASP A 771 13.44 -46.47 -1.45
C ASP A 771 14.23 -45.30 -0.83
N LEU A 772 15.38 -45.59 -0.21
CA LEU A 772 16.28 -44.56 0.35
C LEU A 772 16.59 -43.46 -0.70
N GLY A 773 16.37 -42.20 -0.30
CA GLY A 773 16.53 -41.01 -1.15
C GLY A 773 15.36 -40.73 -2.11
N LYS A 774 14.45 -41.70 -2.34
CA LYS A 774 13.19 -41.44 -3.04
C LYS A 774 12.26 -40.61 -2.17
N ARG A 775 11.33 -39.92 -2.82
CA ARG A 775 10.40 -39.00 -2.19
C ARG A 775 8.96 -39.33 -2.56
N ILE A 776 8.04 -39.07 -1.64
CA ILE A 776 6.61 -39.25 -1.84
C ILE A 776 5.88 -37.97 -1.45
N ARG A 777 4.92 -37.57 -2.27
CA ARG A 777 4.15 -36.34 -2.05
C ARG A 777 3.15 -36.54 -0.90
N CYS A 778 2.92 -35.50 -0.11
CA CYS A 778 1.92 -35.47 0.94
C CYS A 778 1.28 -34.10 1.00
N HIS A 779 -0.03 -34.03 1.24
CA HIS A 779 -0.71 -32.77 1.53
C HIS A 779 -0.65 -32.45 3.03
N TYR A 780 -0.55 -31.19 3.40
CA TYR A 780 -0.71 -30.74 4.79
C TYR A 780 -1.57 -29.48 4.86
N ARG A 781 -2.56 -29.49 5.77
CA ARG A 781 -3.43 -28.35 6.02
C ARG A 781 -3.59 -28.07 7.51
N ALA A 782 -3.35 -26.83 7.93
CA ALA A 782 -3.48 -26.41 9.33
C ALA A 782 -3.99 -24.97 9.48
N ASN A 783 -4.62 -24.69 10.61
CA ASN A 783 -4.89 -23.32 11.05
C ASN A 783 -3.69 -22.76 11.86
N TYR A 784 -3.67 -21.43 12.06
CA TYR A 784 -2.67 -20.76 12.88
C TYR A 784 -2.44 -21.44 14.22
N ASN A 785 -1.18 -21.77 14.51
CA ASN A 785 -0.74 -22.36 15.78
C ASN A 785 -1.57 -23.59 16.22
N GLN A 786 -1.99 -24.41 15.25
CA GLN A 786 -2.67 -25.70 15.45
C GLN A 786 -1.97 -26.78 14.62
N VAL A 787 -1.88 -28.01 15.15
CA VAL A 787 -1.44 -29.15 14.35
C VAL A 787 -2.52 -29.50 13.34
N GLY A 788 -2.16 -29.47 12.07
CA GLY A 788 -3.01 -29.82 10.94
C GLY A 788 -3.13 -31.31 10.63
N GLU A 789 -3.74 -31.57 9.49
CA GLU A 789 -4.01 -32.90 8.95
C GLU A 789 -3.06 -33.21 7.78
N PHE A 790 -2.56 -34.45 7.74
CA PHE A 790 -1.79 -34.98 6.62
C PHE A 790 -2.72 -35.71 5.64
N GLY A 791 -2.57 -35.44 4.35
CA GLY A 791 -3.32 -36.11 3.29
C GLY A 791 -2.74 -37.45 2.88
N VAL A 792 -3.35 -38.05 1.85
CA VAL A 792 -2.93 -39.33 1.28
C VAL A 792 -1.55 -39.20 0.63
N LEU A 793 -0.66 -40.15 0.93
CA LEU A 793 0.68 -40.20 0.35
C LEU A 793 0.64 -40.57 -1.13
N GLY A 794 1.42 -39.87 -1.95
CA GLY A 794 1.56 -40.11 -3.38
C GLY A 794 0.58 -39.31 -4.26
N GLU A 795 -0.48 -38.74 -3.68
CA GLU A 795 -1.46 -37.94 -4.39
C GLU A 795 -1.04 -36.46 -4.50
N LYS A 796 -1.40 -35.83 -5.63
CA LYS A 796 -1.36 -34.37 -5.76
C LYS A 796 -2.72 -33.83 -5.33
N VAL A 797 -2.75 -33.01 -4.30
CA VAL A 797 -3.98 -32.36 -3.82
C VAL A 797 -3.97 -30.89 -4.20
N LYS A 798 -2.87 -30.17 -3.92
CA LYS A 798 -2.71 -28.74 -4.19
C LYS A 798 -1.29 -28.39 -4.65
N ASP A 799 -1.04 -27.10 -4.82
CA ASP A 799 0.30 -26.57 -5.04
C ASP A 799 1.17 -26.77 -3.80
N PHE A 800 2.49 -26.78 -3.98
CA PHE A 800 3.42 -27.01 -2.88
C PHE A 800 3.36 -25.89 -1.82
N ILE A 801 3.43 -26.27 -0.55
CA ILE A 801 3.73 -25.35 0.56
C ILE A 801 5.08 -24.71 0.26
N HIS A 802 5.17 -23.39 0.35
CA HIS A 802 6.39 -22.65 0.07
C HIS A 802 7.58 -23.11 0.96
N PRO A 803 8.84 -23.08 0.48
CA PRO A 803 10.04 -23.41 1.28
C PRO A 803 10.20 -22.65 2.61
N GLU A 804 9.70 -21.42 2.70
CA GLU A 804 9.58 -20.62 3.93
C GLU A 804 8.34 -20.98 4.78
N ALA A 805 7.57 -22.01 4.45
CA ALA A 805 6.31 -22.35 5.09
C ALA A 805 5.29 -21.18 5.14
N THR A 806 4.14 -21.43 5.76
CA THR A 806 3.12 -20.41 6.10
C THR A 806 2.57 -20.69 7.50
N ALA A 807 1.96 -19.69 8.13
CA ALA A 807 1.20 -19.87 9.36
C ALA A 807 -0.12 -20.64 9.15
N TYR A 808 -0.64 -20.61 7.93
CA TYR A 808 -1.93 -21.20 7.51
C TYR A 808 -1.73 -22.15 6.32
N PRO A 809 -0.96 -23.24 6.48
CA PRO A 809 -0.64 -24.12 5.36
C PRO A 809 -1.87 -24.84 4.84
N ASP A 810 -1.91 -25.01 3.52
CA ASP A 810 -2.90 -25.77 2.76
C ASP A 810 -2.29 -26.11 1.39
N GLY A 811 -1.37 -27.06 1.39
CA GLY A 811 -0.56 -27.38 0.20
C GLY A 811 0.21 -28.69 0.31
N ASP A 812 0.85 -29.08 -0.79
CA ASP A 812 1.62 -30.30 -0.90
C ASP A 812 3.08 -30.10 -0.45
N PHE A 813 3.77 -31.15 -0.04
CA PHE A 813 5.21 -31.17 0.25
C PHE A 813 5.76 -32.57 -0.02
N TYR A 814 7.08 -32.75 0.08
CA TYR A 814 7.68 -34.08 -0.04
C TYR A 814 8.10 -34.63 1.30
N PHE A 815 7.76 -35.89 1.54
CA PHE A 815 8.49 -36.75 2.45
C PHE A 815 9.61 -37.46 1.69
N ILE A 816 10.84 -37.37 2.19
CA ILE A 816 12.01 -38.04 1.62
C ILE A 816 12.37 -39.20 2.55
N MET A 817 12.50 -40.40 2.00
CA MET A 817 12.89 -41.57 2.78
C MET A 817 14.39 -41.52 3.09
N VAL A 818 14.70 -41.61 4.38
CA VAL A 818 16.08 -41.45 4.87
C VAL A 818 16.62 -42.66 5.60
N ASP A 819 15.75 -43.54 6.10
CA ASP A 819 16.18 -44.71 6.88
C ASP A 819 15.10 -45.80 6.96
N ILE A 820 15.50 -46.98 7.41
CA ILE A 820 14.62 -48.08 7.83
C ILE A 820 14.97 -48.38 9.29
N ASP A 821 13.98 -48.31 10.19
CA ASP A 821 14.24 -48.62 11.60
C ASP A 821 14.46 -50.11 11.85
N GLU A 822 14.90 -50.46 13.06
CA GLU A 822 15.19 -51.86 13.44
C GLU A 822 13.98 -52.80 13.30
N SER A 823 12.76 -52.25 13.27
CA SER A 823 11.51 -52.99 13.10
C SER A 823 11.06 -53.06 11.63
N GLY A 824 11.87 -52.57 10.69
CA GLY A 824 11.56 -52.56 9.26
C GLY A 824 10.65 -51.42 8.82
N ASN A 825 10.34 -50.45 9.69
CA ASN A 825 9.49 -49.32 9.33
C ASN A 825 10.28 -48.30 8.49
N LYS A 826 9.65 -47.74 7.45
CA LYS A 826 10.27 -46.68 6.64
C LYS A 826 10.21 -45.36 7.41
N LYS A 827 11.35 -44.68 7.54
CA LYS A 827 11.47 -43.35 8.14
C LYS A 827 11.63 -42.30 7.05
N MET A 828 10.80 -41.26 7.11
CA MET A 828 10.77 -40.18 6.13
C MET A 828 10.81 -38.81 6.82
N ILE A 829 11.46 -37.83 6.18
CA ILE A 829 11.57 -36.44 6.68
C ILE A 829 10.97 -35.49 5.65
N ALA A 830 10.20 -34.52 6.10
CA ALA A 830 9.69 -33.47 5.22
C ALA A 830 10.82 -32.61 4.63
N ASP A 831 10.76 -32.33 3.35
CA ASP A 831 11.73 -31.54 2.59
C ASP A 831 11.74 -30.04 2.95
N ARG A 832 10.84 -29.61 3.85
CA ARG A 832 10.68 -28.23 4.32
C ARG A 832 9.95 -28.19 5.67
N ASN A 833 9.87 -27.01 6.29
CA ASN A 833 8.88 -26.80 7.34
C ASN A 833 7.49 -26.74 6.69
N VAL A 834 6.52 -27.50 7.21
CA VAL A 834 5.14 -27.51 6.67
C VAL A 834 4.29 -26.40 7.28
N GLN A 835 4.69 -25.85 8.42
CA GLN A 835 4.01 -24.73 9.08
C GLN A 835 5.00 -23.86 9.83
N HIS A 836 4.89 -22.53 9.76
CA HIS A 836 5.56 -21.60 10.68
C HIS A 836 4.57 -21.03 11.70
N SER A 837 5.04 -20.26 12.70
CA SER A 837 4.16 -19.69 13.74
C SER A 837 3.32 -20.74 14.49
N ILE A 838 3.86 -21.94 14.65
CA ILE A 838 3.33 -22.98 15.55
C ILE A 838 4.26 -23.13 16.75
N SER A 839 3.69 -23.19 17.95
CA SER A 839 4.45 -23.35 19.19
C SER A 839 4.80 -24.82 19.43
N TRP A 840 5.95 -25.05 20.08
CA TRP A 840 6.32 -26.37 20.55
C TRP A 840 5.28 -26.97 21.52
N GLU A 841 4.66 -26.15 22.36
CA GLU A 841 3.61 -26.59 23.29
C GLU A 841 2.38 -27.12 22.56
N THR A 842 1.95 -26.45 21.47
CA THR A 842 0.86 -26.93 20.61
C THR A 842 1.20 -28.30 20.03
N LEU A 843 2.42 -28.47 19.52
CA LEU A 843 2.91 -29.74 18.98
C LEU A 843 2.91 -30.83 20.05
N ASN A 844 3.40 -30.51 21.25
CA ASN A 844 3.47 -31.44 22.37
C ASN A 844 2.09 -31.88 22.87
N LYS A 845 1.14 -30.95 22.99
CA LYS A 845 -0.25 -31.25 23.36
C LYS A 845 -0.95 -32.22 22.39
N LYS A 846 -0.43 -32.32 21.17
CA LYS A 846 -0.91 -33.22 20.12
C LYS A 846 0.02 -34.43 19.89
N ASN A 847 0.93 -34.71 20.82
CA ASN A 847 1.91 -35.79 20.75
C ASN A 847 2.86 -35.74 19.54
N MET A 848 2.96 -34.60 18.83
CA MET A 848 3.81 -34.45 17.65
C MET A 848 5.30 -34.28 17.97
N VAL A 849 5.67 -34.19 19.26
CA VAL A 849 7.09 -34.11 19.64
C VAL A 849 7.74 -35.48 19.48
N PHE A 850 7.19 -36.50 20.16
CA PHE A 850 7.74 -37.87 20.16
C PHE A 850 6.99 -38.83 19.23
N GLY A 851 5.81 -38.45 18.76
CA GLY A 851 4.91 -39.26 17.94
C GLY A 851 4.06 -40.24 18.74
N ASP A 852 2.92 -40.61 18.17
CA ASP A 852 2.04 -41.65 18.71
C ASP A 852 2.27 -42.97 17.96
N LYS A 853 2.89 -43.95 18.64
CA LYS A 853 3.19 -45.27 18.05
C LYS A 853 1.95 -46.10 17.72
N SER A 854 0.76 -45.68 18.17
CA SER A 854 -0.49 -46.34 17.81
C SER A 854 -1.01 -45.91 16.44
N GLU A 855 -0.56 -44.77 15.91
CA GLU A 855 -0.92 -44.27 14.59
C GLU A 855 0.04 -44.82 13.51
N ASN A 856 -0.50 -45.02 12.30
CA ASN A 856 0.28 -45.37 11.11
C ASN A 856 -0.25 -44.55 9.91
N PRO A 857 0.53 -43.59 9.38
CA PRO A 857 1.88 -43.22 9.79
C PRO A 857 1.91 -42.49 11.15
N SER A 858 3.00 -42.66 11.90
CA SER A 858 3.27 -41.89 13.13
C SER A 858 4.10 -40.65 12.79
N TYR A 859 3.66 -39.46 13.22
CA TYR A 859 4.36 -38.20 12.97
C TYR A 859 5.04 -37.63 14.22
N ARG A 860 6.27 -37.13 14.07
CA ARG A 860 7.05 -36.54 15.18
C ARG A 860 8.01 -35.43 14.74
N LEU A 861 8.67 -34.76 15.69
CA LEU A 861 9.78 -33.83 15.39
C LEU A 861 11.10 -34.57 15.12
N LEU A 862 12.04 -33.89 14.47
CA LEU A 862 13.43 -34.35 14.31
C LEU A 862 14.19 -34.31 15.64
N THR A 863 15.12 -35.25 15.84
CA THR A 863 16.14 -35.10 16.90
C THR A 863 17.21 -34.11 16.44
N GLY A 864 17.48 -33.09 17.26
CA GLY A 864 18.45 -32.03 16.97
C GLY A 864 19.69 -32.07 17.85
N GLY A 865 19.73 -32.88 18.90
CA GLY A 865 20.77 -32.80 19.92
C GLY A 865 20.85 -31.42 20.61
N GLN A 866 21.82 -31.22 21.48
CA GLN A 866 22.07 -29.97 22.20
C GLN A 866 23.46 -29.41 21.88
N ALA A 867 23.61 -28.09 21.78
CA ALA A 867 24.94 -27.50 21.61
C ALA A 867 25.86 -27.87 22.80
N PRO A 868 27.07 -28.41 22.57
CA PRO A 868 28.04 -28.56 23.65
C PRO A 868 28.42 -27.19 24.20
N MET A 869 28.60 -27.10 25.50
CA MET A 869 29.03 -25.88 26.19
C MET A 869 30.32 -26.15 26.96
N ASP A 870 31.18 -25.12 27.08
CA ASP A 870 32.36 -25.21 27.94
C ASP A 870 31.96 -25.20 29.43
N GLN A 871 32.95 -25.48 30.29
CA GLN A 871 32.80 -25.43 31.76
C GLN A 871 32.36 -24.07 32.33
N ASN A 872 32.38 -23.00 31.51
CA ASN A 872 31.96 -21.64 31.89
C ASN A 872 30.56 -21.29 31.37
N GLY A 873 29.87 -22.22 30.71
CA GLY A 873 28.54 -21.98 30.18
C GLY A 873 28.51 -21.15 28.89
N ASN A 874 29.62 -21.08 28.14
CA ASN A 874 29.61 -20.56 26.78
C ASN A 874 29.31 -21.69 25.79
N ALA A 875 28.55 -21.39 24.74
CA ALA A 875 28.41 -22.30 23.61
C ALA A 875 29.82 -22.62 23.07
N TYR A 876 30.16 -23.91 23.02
CA TYR A 876 31.46 -24.37 22.55
C TYR A 876 31.50 -24.22 21.03
N GLU A 877 32.25 -23.25 20.51
CA GLU A 877 32.63 -23.18 19.08
C GLU A 877 33.63 -24.30 18.78
N GLY A 878 33.17 -25.54 18.70
CA GLY A 878 34.10 -26.64 18.51
C GLY A 878 33.48 -28.02 18.62
N ILE A 879 32.65 -28.39 17.68
CA ILE A 879 32.76 -29.76 17.17
C ILE A 879 33.35 -29.60 15.78
N THR A 880 34.61 -29.97 15.66
CA THR A 880 35.32 -30.11 14.38
C THR A 880 34.50 -31.00 13.44
N ASP A 881 34.43 -30.62 12.16
CA ASP A 881 33.72 -31.31 11.06
C ASP A 881 32.17 -31.18 11.08
N ASN A 882 31.63 -29.95 10.94
CA ASN A 882 30.21 -29.68 10.62
C ASN A 882 29.12 -30.22 11.59
N LYS A 883 29.45 -30.71 12.79
CA LYS A 883 28.49 -31.36 13.72
C LYS A 883 28.15 -30.52 14.94
N TRP A 884 27.17 -29.61 14.87
CA TRP A 884 26.97 -28.55 15.88
C TRP A 884 26.17 -28.94 17.15
N ALA A 885 25.91 -30.23 17.40
CA ALA A 885 25.24 -30.67 18.65
C ALA A 885 25.65 -32.08 19.13
N TRP A 886 25.43 -32.33 20.43
CA TRP A 886 25.59 -33.61 21.11
C TRP A 886 24.24 -34.23 21.52
N PRO A 887 24.03 -35.55 21.36
CA PRO A 887 24.93 -36.48 20.70
C PRO A 887 25.07 -36.13 19.20
N THR A 888 26.25 -36.36 18.64
CA THR A 888 26.58 -36.08 17.23
C THR A 888 25.89 -37.04 16.25
N THR A 889 25.11 -37.98 16.77
CA THR A 889 24.30 -38.98 16.05
C THR A 889 22.81 -38.57 16.02
N ASN A 890 22.52 -37.29 15.90
CA ASN A 890 21.14 -36.78 15.80
C ASN A 890 20.68 -36.74 14.33
N GLU A 891 19.36 -36.77 14.10
CA GLU A 891 18.77 -36.92 12.77
C GLU A 891 19.06 -35.74 11.85
N TRP A 892 19.22 -34.53 12.40
CA TRP A 892 19.67 -33.39 11.62
C TRP A 892 21.09 -33.58 11.06
N ASP A 893 22.04 -33.97 11.92
CA ASP A 893 23.43 -34.18 11.48
C ASP A 893 23.57 -35.43 10.59
N SER A 894 22.76 -36.47 10.83
CA SER A 894 22.78 -37.71 10.06
C SER A 894 22.17 -37.58 8.67
N TYR A 895 21.09 -36.83 8.50
CA TYR A 895 20.33 -36.83 7.23
C TYR A 895 20.25 -35.47 6.53
N ILE A 896 20.29 -34.36 7.28
CA ILE A 896 20.16 -33.01 6.69
C ILE A 896 21.53 -32.39 6.38
N TYR A 897 22.54 -32.59 7.23
CA TYR A 897 23.91 -32.08 7.04
C TYR A 897 24.92 -33.08 6.48
N SER A 898 24.51 -34.32 6.21
CA SER A 898 25.45 -35.34 5.73
C SER A 898 25.77 -35.16 4.24
N ASP A 899 26.97 -35.59 3.84
CA ASP A 899 27.41 -35.63 2.43
C ASP A 899 26.51 -36.51 1.53
N ILE A 900 25.58 -37.25 2.13
CA ILE A 900 24.63 -38.15 1.45
C ILE A 900 23.53 -37.35 0.73
N PHE A 901 23.15 -36.17 1.25
CA PHE A 901 22.07 -35.35 0.69
C PHE A 901 22.48 -33.87 0.59
N ASN A 902 22.48 -33.31 -0.62
CA ASN A 902 22.83 -31.91 -0.89
C ASN A 902 21.90 -30.92 -0.16
N GLU A 903 22.41 -29.79 0.33
CA GLU A 903 21.62 -28.73 1.01
C GLU A 903 20.41 -28.27 0.18
N SER A 904 20.50 -28.34 -1.15
CA SER A 904 19.42 -27.98 -2.08
C SER A 904 18.17 -28.84 -1.95
N ILE A 905 18.27 -30.02 -1.32
CA ILE A 905 17.16 -30.97 -1.14
C ILE A 905 16.23 -30.54 0.01
N TRP A 906 16.78 -29.94 1.07
CA TRP A 906 16.13 -29.86 2.38
C TRP A 906 15.44 -28.53 2.70
N ASN A 907 15.42 -27.56 1.78
CA ASN A 907 14.87 -26.20 1.95
C ASN A 907 15.13 -25.63 3.36
N CYS A 908 16.34 -25.81 3.90
CA CYS A 908 16.65 -25.59 5.32
C CYS A 908 17.21 -24.20 5.62
N GLN A 909 17.41 -23.35 4.60
CA GLN A 909 18.02 -22.03 4.72
C GLN A 909 17.02 -20.89 5.04
N SER A 910 15.72 -21.21 5.16
CA SER A 910 14.63 -20.22 5.32
C SER A 910 14.18 -20.04 6.78
N ILE A 911 13.78 -21.13 7.43
CA ILE A 911 13.10 -21.17 8.73
C ILE A 911 13.71 -22.25 9.61
N GLY A 912 13.90 -21.95 10.89
CA GLY A 912 14.33 -22.96 11.86
C GLY A 912 13.23 -23.95 12.23
N SER A 913 13.55 -25.22 12.43
CA SER A 913 12.56 -26.24 12.80
C SER A 913 12.67 -26.61 14.27
N TRP A 914 11.52 -26.81 14.92
CA TRP A 914 11.47 -27.36 16.27
C TRP A 914 12.07 -28.77 16.32
N CYS A 915 12.74 -29.09 17.42
CA CYS A 915 13.32 -30.41 17.67
C CYS A 915 12.66 -31.07 18.90
N GLN A 916 12.92 -32.37 19.08
CA GLN A 916 12.38 -33.15 20.21
C GLN A 916 12.91 -32.71 21.57
N GLU A 917 14.16 -32.24 21.60
CA GLU A 917 14.92 -32.03 22.82
C GLU A 917 14.44 -30.77 23.58
N GLN A 918 14.43 -30.88 24.90
CA GLN A 918 14.33 -29.73 25.79
C GLN A 918 15.72 -29.20 26.13
N SER A 919 15.83 -27.90 26.44
CA SER A 919 17.08 -27.34 26.96
C SER A 919 17.42 -27.95 28.31
N LEU A 920 18.69 -28.31 28.55
CA LEU A 920 19.07 -28.88 29.84
C LEU A 920 19.45 -27.85 30.92
N PHE A 921 20.12 -26.70 30.69
CA PHE A 921 20.60 -25.84 31.82
C PHE A 921 20.84 -24.33 31.55
N SER A 922 20.86 -23.52 32.64
CA SER A 922 20.80 -22.04 32.77
C SER A 922 22.09 -21.28 33.13
N PHE A 923 22.11 -19.97 32.83
CA PHE A 923 22.50 -18.94 33.82
C PHE A 923 21.54 -17.73 33.79
N GLY A 924 21.04 -17.30 34.96
CA GLY A 924 20.40 -15.99 35.16
C GLY A 924 18.94 -15.82 34.70
N ILE A 925 18.35 -16.80 34.01
CA ILE A 925 16.98 -16.74 33.48
C ILE A 925 16.06 -17.57 34.39
N ARG A 926 14.98 -16.96 34.91
CA ARG A 926 14.09 -17.56 35.92
C ARG A 926 13.12 -18.64 35.41
N ASP A 927 13.15 -19.00 34.12
CA ASP A 927 12.16 -19.90 33.48
C ASP A 927 12.78 -20.86 32.45
N ILE A 928 13.63 -21.80 32.89
CA ILE A 928 14.27 -22.80 32.00
C ILE A 928 13.25 -23.73 31.31
N ASP A 929 12.18 -24.10 32.02
CA ASP A 929 11.20 -25.10 31.56
C ASP A 929 10.47 -24.69 30.26
N ASN A 930 10.48 -23.38 29.96
CA ASN A 930 9.82 -22.81 28.79
C ASN A 930 10.66 -22.84 27.51
N TYR A 931 11.95 -23.12 27.60
CA TYR A 931 12.88 -23.02 26.49
C TYR A 931 12.99 -24.35 25.70
N LYS A 932 12.72 -24.29 24.39
CA LYS A 932 12.74 -25.48 23.50
C LYS A 932 13.80 -25.35 22.40
N VAL A 933 14.33 -26.49 21.95
CA VAL A 933 15.42 -26.57 20.96
C VAL A 933 14.89 -26.34 19.55
N VAL A 934 15.61 -25.49 18.80
CA VAL A 934 15.38 -25.19 17.39
C VAL A 934 16.68 -25.35 16.63
N ARG A 935 16.62 -25.90 15.42
CA ARG A 935 17.74 -25.93 14.47
C ARG A 935 17.38 -25.25 13.16
N GLY A 936 18.28 -24.41 12.64
CA GLY A 936 18.05 -23.62 11.44
C GLY A 936 19.06 -22.50 11.22
N PRO A 937 18.85 -21.68 10.19
CA PRO A 937 19.77 -20.62 9.79
C PRO A 937 19.79 -19.48 10.82
N VAL A 938 20.98 -18.96 11.13
CA VAL A 938 21.19 -17.80 12.02
C VAL A 938 21.45 -16.56 11.19
N ILE A 939 20.71 -15.49 11.47
CA ILE A 939 20.96 -14.16 10.90
C ILE A 939 21.84 -13.39 11.89
N SER A 940 23.13 -13.26 11.60
CA SER A 940 24.00 -12.31 12.33
C SER A 940 23.84 -10.90 11.75
N ASP A 941 23.92 -9.89 12.62
CA ASP A 941 23.48 -8.53 12.29
C ASP A 941 24.38 -7.82 11.23
N LYS A 942 23.69 -7.11 10.34
CA LYS A 942 24.05 -6.07 9.36
C LYS A 942 25.15 -6.17 8.30
N HIS A 943 26.23 -6.96 8.36
CA HIS A 943 27.30 -6.78 7.35
C HIS A 943 27.89 -7.99 6.63
N LYS A 944 27.54 -9.24 6.98
CA LYS A 944 27.86 -10.43 6.15
C LYS A 944 26.79 -11.50 6.33
N LYS A 945 26.08 -11.87 5.25
CA LYS A 945 25.25 -13.09 5.22
C LYS A 945 26.17 -14.31 5.21
N VAL A 946 26.63 -14.73 6.39
CA VAL A 946 27.13 -16.08 6.61
C VAL A 946 25.99 -16.84 7.26
N ILE A 947 25.44 -17.84 6.57
CA ILE A 947 24.47 -18.75 7.17
C ILE A 947 25.27 -19.69 8.05
N THR A 948 25.26 -19.45 9.36
CA THR A 948 25.67 -20.45 10.35
C THR A 948 24.42 -21.14 10.87
N PHE A 949 24.51 -22.44 11.09
CA PHE A 949 23.43 -23.21 11.71
C PHE A 949 23.78 -23.41 13.18
N SER A 950 22.83 -23.16 14.08
CA SER A 950 23.11 -23.22 15.51
C SER A 950 21.88 -23.64 16.30
N VAL A 951 22.12 -24.15 17.50
CA VAL A 951 21.10 -24.59 18.45
C VAL A 951 20.76 -23.40 19.36
N PHE A 952 19.48 -23.05 19.50
CA PHE A 952 19.03 -22.03 20.45
C PHE A 952 17.81 -22.47 21.23
N THR A 953 17.66 -21.85 22.39
CA THR A 953 16.63 -22.10 23.39
C THR A 953 15.71 -20.90 23.41
N ILE A 954 14.44 -21.03 22.99
CA ILE A 954 13.48 -19.88 22.97
C ILE A 954 12.05 -20.29 23.38
N VAL A 955 11.22 -19.32 23.80
CA VAL A 955 9.79 -19.45 24.19
C VAL A 955 8.86 -18.82 23.12
N GLY A 956 7.68 -19.40 22.88
CA GLY A 956 6.57 -18.72 22.18
C GLY A 956 6.44 -18.95 20.67
N VAL A 957 5.43 -18.30 20.06
CA VAL A 957 5.10 -18.36 18.62
C VAL A 957 5.94 -17.36 17.84
N ASN A 958 6.60 -17.78 16.75
CA ASN A 958 7.40 -16.90 15.90
C ASN A 958 7.38 -17.36 14.43
N HIS A 959 7.35 -16.41 13.50
CA HIS A 959 7.36 -16.63 12.05
C HIS A 959 8.71 -17.13 11.51
N LEU A 960 9.79 -17.04 12.29
CA LEU A 960 11.12 -17.56 11.92
C LEU A 960 11.29 -19.05 12.22
N ARG A 961 10.24 -19.72 12.74
CA ARG A 961 10.31 -21.12 13.18
C ARG A 961 9.07 -21.92 12.85
N GLY A 962 9.27 -23.21 12.62
CA GLY A 962 8.21 -24.09 12.13
C GLY A 962 8.27 -25.54 12.55
N TYR A 963 7.26 -26.26 12.09
CA TYR A 963 7.09 -27.70 12.20
C TYR A 963 7.64 -28.38 10.94
N ARG A 964 8.67 -29.21 11.10
CA ARG A 964 9.17 -30.14 10.08
C ARG A 964 8.90 -31.57 10.55
N PRO A 965 7.88 -32.25 10.01
CA PRO A 965 7.51 -33.58 10.47
C PRO A 965 8.50 -34.64 9.99
N VAL A 966 8.73 -35.62 10.86
CA VAL A 966 9.26 -36.94 10.57
C VAL A 966 8.10 -37.91 10.59
N SER A 967 7.97 -38.74 9.57
CA SER A 967 6.97 -39.79 9.48
C SER A 967 7.64 -41.17 9.59
N ILE A 968 7.08 -42.04 10.41
CA ILE A 968 7.46 -43.46 10.52
C ILE A 968 6.25 -44.27 10.09
N ILE A 969 6.43 -45.11 9.07
CA ILE A 969 5.36 -45.93 8.52
C ILE A 969 5.72 -47.42 8.55
N ASN A 970 4.80 -48.22 9.07
CA ASN A 970 4.85 -49.67 8.99
C ASN A 970 4.06 -50.10 7.75
N LEU A 971 4.68 -50.83 6.82
CA LEU A 971 4.02 -51.27 5.58
C LEU A 971 3.07 -52.47 5.76
N GLU A 972 3.15 -53.16 6.90
CA GLU A 972 2.31 -54.33 7.20
C GLU A 972 0.99 -53.96 7.87
N LYS A 973 0.89 -52.74 8.44
CA LYS A 973 -0.32 -52.16 9.04
C LYS A 973 -1.02 -51.25 8.05
#